data_AF-A0A7W2ED82-F1
#
_entry.id   AF-A0A7W2ED82-F1
#
_cell.length_a   1.000
_cell.length_b   1.000
_cell.length_c   1.000
_cell.angle_alpha   90.00
_cell.angle_beta   90.00
_cell.angle_gamma   90.00
#
_symmetry.space_group_name_H-M   'P 1'
#
loop_
_entity.id
_entity.type
_entity.pdbx_description
1 polymer ?
#
loop_
_entity_poly.entity_id
_entity_poly.type
_entity_poly.pdbx_seq_one_letter_code
_entity_poly.pdbx_strand_id
1 'polypeptide(L)'
;MALTARLTALALAVCTLQASATTPPQPASRSTAAANLAFGADLPLGDQQDFEEATRGLVAAMPDGPFRDAAGNVIWQPHAFDFIQGAAPATVNPSLWRHETLNNAHGLYKVSDGIYQLRGFDISNMTLIEGKTGWIVVDPLVSAEMAKVALEFAQQKLGRRPVAAVIYTHGHADHFGGVRGVISEADLTGGKTRLIAPDGFMETSVAENVLAGNAMARRAQYQFGMPLAAGPQGNVGTGLGKKVSTGTIGLIVPTDTVSKTGQSMDIDGVRFVFQMDNGSEAPAEMTFYLPERHALCLSEVVTANMHNIYTLRGARMRDALGWSKYINEMLDLFPDAQVGFRSHHWPVWGKERLHQQLANQRDLYRFLNDQALNLANRGVPLDEVGDASFFPKGLKNDFSTHGYYGTLSHNLRAVVDYYLGWYDSNPATLNPLTGKTRAQHYVAAMGGAKAVLKQAKAGYAAGDYRWVAEILNHLVKADPANKPARLLQADTLEQLGYQAESAIWRNEYLTGAHELRDGITPLHMSTQGPDLTRAMSVEMIFDYLAVRLNHEKADGLHLGVNIAFTDTHENYALELSNSVLNNTRGRVLAKPDAALTLSRDALFKMLVAKVPLAQLVQAGEVKLDGDPKALGSLFGNFDQFDPLFPVVTR
;
A
#
# COMPACT_ATOMS: atom_id res chain seq x y z
N MET A 1 24.94 63.38 -28.40
CA MET A 1 24.84 62.23 -29.34
C MET A 1 25.57 61.07 -28.69
N ALA A 2 24.91 59.91 -28.68
CA ALA A 2 25.17 58.67 -27.94
C ALA A 2 26.63 58.19 -27.78
N LEU A 3 26.96 57.67 -26.59
CA LEU A 3 27.30 56.24 -26.40
C LEU A 3 27.37 55.90 -24.91
N THR A 4 26.46 55.06 -24.43
CA THR A 4 26.44 54.45 -23.09
C THR A 4 27.04 53.05 -23.16
N ALA A 5 28.24 52.85 -22.61
CA ALA A 5 28.82 51.53 -22.37
C ALA A 5 28.65 51.18 -20.88
N ARG A 6 27.84 50.16 -20.57
CA ARG A 6 27.68 49.60 -19.23
C ARG A 6 28.77 48.57 -18.96
N LEU A 7 29.52 48.77 -17.87
CA LEU A 7 30.40 47.77 -17.29
C LEU A 7 29.60 46.57 -16.78
N THR A 8 29.99 45.38 -17.19
CA THR A 8 29.60 44.09 -16.62
C THR A 8 30.45 43.83 -15.38
N ALA A 9 29.84 43.88 -14.19
CA ALA A 9 30.42 43.36 -12.96
C ALA A 9 30.06 41.88 -12.82
N LEU A 10 31.08 41.02 -12.83
CA LEU A 10 30.98 39.59 -12.60
C LEU A 10 30.84 39.36 -11.08
N ALA A 11 29.62 39.10 -10.60
CA ALA A 11 29.39 38.63 -9.25
C ALA A 11 29.42 37.09 -9.26
N LEU A 12 30.52 36.48 -8.80
CA LEU A 12 30.52 35.08 -8.41
C LEU A 12 29.61 34.90 -7.20
N ALA A 13 28.41 34.36 -7.43
CA ALA A 13 27.59 33.81 -6.36
C ALA A 13 28.23 32.49 -5.91
N VAL A 14 28.97 32.53 -4.80
CA VAL A 14 29.34 31.33 -4.07
C VAL A 14 28.07 30.82 -3.41
N CYS A 15 27.39 29.86 -4.05
CA CYS A 15 26.40 29.04 -3.38
C CYS A 15 27.12 28.18 -2.35
N THR A 16 27.21 28.65 -1.12
CA THR A 16 27.46 27.78 0.03
C THR A 16 26.24 26.87 0.15
N LEU A 17 26.33 25.62 -0.34
CA LEU A 17 25.47 24.56 0.15
C LEU A 17 25.77 24.44 1.65
N GLN A 18 24.95 25.07 2.48
CA GLN A 18 24.82 24.63 3.86
C GLN A 18 24.20 23.24 3.79
N ALA A 19 25.04 22.21 3.88
CA ALA A 19 24.58 20.90 4.28
C ALA A 19 23.91 21.09 5.65
N SER A 20 22.58 21.06 5.68
CA SER A 20 21.82 20.97 6.91
C SER A 20 22.26 19.71 7.63
N ALA A 21 23.03 19.86 8.71
CA ALA A 21 23.40 18.75 9.57
C ALA A 21 22.11 18.08 10.07
N THR A 22 21.87 16.85 9.63
CA THR A 22 20.73 16.04 10.07
C THR A 22 20.82 15.86 11.58
N THR A 23 19.72 16.07 12.29
CA THR A 23 19.71 15.82 13.74
C THR A 23 19.64 14.31 13.94
N PRO A 24 20.65 13.65 14.54
CA PRO A 24 20.68 12.20 14.61
C PRO A 24 19.53 11.65 15.47
N PRO A 25 19.06 10.41 15.20
CA PRO A 25 18.12 9.70 16.06
C PRO A 25 18.59 9.64 17.52
N GLN A 26 17.67 9.79 18.47
CA GLN A 26 17.93 9.65 19.90
C GLN A 26 17.96 8.16 20.29
N PRO A 27 18.73 7.77 21.33
CA PRO A 27 18.63 6.42 21.88
C PRO A 27 17.24 6.15 22.46
N ALA A 28 16.90 4.88 22.67
CA ALA A 28 15.73 4.52 23.47
C ALA A 28 15.85 5.11 24.88
N SER A 29 14.79 5.77 25.33
CA SER A 29 14.70 6.25 26.72
C SER A 29 14.60 5.07 27.69
N ARG A 30 14.77 5.34 28.99
CA ARG A 30 14.51 4.33 30.03
C ARG A 30 13.06 3.83 30.01
N SER A 31 12.10 4.72 29.75
CA SER A 31 10.68 4.35 29.68
C SER A 31 10.39 3.46 28.48
N THR A 32 10.98 3.74 27.31
CA THR A 32 10.88 2.90 26.11
C THR A 32 11.52 1.54 26.33
N ALA A 33 12.73 1.49 26.89
CA ALA A 33 13.40 0.22 27.17
C ALA A 33 12.57 -0.65 28.15
N ALA A 34 12.00 -0.02 29.19
CA ALA A 34 11.13 -0.71 30.14
C ALA A 34 9.81 -1.19 29.50
N ALA A 35 9.18 -0.37 28.64
CA ALA A 35 7.96 -0.75 27.93
C ALA A 35 8.19 -1.94 26.99
N ASN A 36 9.28 -1.92 26.23
CA ASN A 36 9.66 -3.03 25.35
C ASN A 36 9.96 -4.32 26.13
N LEU A 37 10.68 -4.22 27.25
CA LEU A 37 10.93 -5.38 28.11
C LEU A 37 9.63 -5.95 28.69
N ALA A 38 8.73 -5.10 29.17
CA ALA A 38 7.44 -5.52 29.73
C ALA A 38 6.56 -6.17 28.66
N PHE A 39 6.56 -5.64 27.42
CA PHE A 39 5.80 -6.21 26.31
C PHE A 39 6.25 -7.65 26.00
N GLY A 40 7.56 -7.88 25.93
CA GLY A 40 8.11 -9.19 25.61
C GLY A 40 7.99 -10.23 26.73
N ALA A 41 7.86 -9.80 28.00
CA ALA A 41 7.85 -10.71 29.16
C ALA A 41 6.65 -11.67 29.18
N ASP A 42 5.54 -11.28 28.56
CA ASP A 42 4.30 -12.07 28.50
C ASP A 42 4.18 -12.94 27.25
N LEU A 43 5.19 -12.94 26.37
CA LEU A 43 5.14 -13.60 25.07
C LEU A 43 6.14 -14.77 25.00
N PRO A 44 5.78 -15.88 24.32
CA PRO A 44 6.67 -17.02 24.13
C PRO A 44 7.72 -16.73 23.03
N LEU A 45 8.51 -15.64 23.16
CA LEU A 45 9.42 -15.16 22.11
C LEU A 45 10.45 -16.20 21.64
N GLY A 46 10.79 -17.15 22.52
CA GLY A 46 11.70 -18.26 22.24
C GLY A 46 11.08 -19.45 21.51
N ASP A 47 9.77 -19.44 21.23
CA ASP A 47 9.12 -20.49 20.44
C ASP A 47 9.75 -20.59 19.04
N GLN A 48 10.29 -21.77 18.75
CA GLN A 48 11.06 -22.08 17.55
C GLN A 48 10.17 -22.47 16.35
N GLN A 49 8.88 -22.74 16.56
CA GLN A 49 8.02 -23.28 15.49
C GLN A 49 8.04 -22.41 14.23
N ASP A 50 7.83 -21.09 14.37
CA ASP A 50 7.85 -20.19 13.21
C ASP A 50 9.25 -20.10 12.58
N PHE A 51 10.33 -20.19 13.35
CA PHE A 51 11.70 -20.16 12.81
C PHE A 51 12.00 -21.40 11.97
N GLU A 52 11.55 -22.56 12.43
CA GLU A 52 11.63 -23.81 11.68
C GLU A 52 10.79 -23.73 10.39
N GLU A 53 9.54 -23.27 10.49
CA GLU A 53 8.64 -23.10 9.34
C GLU A 53 9.19 -22.06 8.34
N ALA A 54 9.74 -20.94 8.82
CA ALA A 54 10.33 -19.89 8.01
C ALA A 54 11.65 -20.30 7.35
N THR A 55 12.34 -21.34 7.80
CA THR A 55 13.61 -21.76 7.15
C THR A 55 13.49 -23.10 6.43
N ARG A 56 12.40 -23.84 6.65
CA ARG A 56 12.14 -25.15 6.04
C ARG A 56 12.11 -25.09 4.52
N GLY A 57 12.82 -26.04 3.91
CA GLY A 57 12.81 -26.25 2.47
C GLY A 57 13.70 -25.29 1.68
N LEU A 58 14.63 -24.56 2.31
CA LEU A 58 15.59 -23.71 1.61
C LEU A 58 16.35 -24.51 0.53
N VAL A 59 16.22 -24.10 -0.72
CA VAL A 59 16.93 -24.65 -1.87
C VAL A 59 18.18 -23.82 -2.15
N ALA A 60 18.05 -22.49 -2.13
CA ALA A 60 19.16 -21.57 -2.32
C ALA A 60 18.83 -20.20 -1.71
N ALA A 61 19.80 -19.60 -1.00
CA ALA A 61 19.68 -18.22 -0.53
C ALA A 61 19.63 -17.24 -1.70
N MET A 62 18.96 -16.09 -1.50
CA MET A 62 18.88 -15.03 -2.51
C MET A 62 20.28 -14.61 -2.97
N PRO A 63 20.50 -14.36 -4.28
CA PRO A 63 21.79 -13.85 -4.75
C PRO A 63 22.09 -12.44 -4.23
N ASP A 64 23.37 -12.12 -4.12
CA ASP A 64 23.82 -10.81 -3.64
C ASP A 64 23.38 -9.66 -4.58
N GLY A 65 23.05 -8.51 -3.99
CA GLY A 65 22.70 -7.27 -4.69
C GLY A 65 23.86 -6.25 -4.72
N PRO A 66 23.64 -5.02 -5.23
CA PRO A 66 22.35 -4.37 -5.49
C PRO A 66 21.69 -4.79 -6.80
N PHE A 67 20.35 -4.92 -6.78
CA PHE A 67 19.54 -4.97 -8.00
C PHE A 67 19.14 -3.55 -8.40
N ARG A 68 19.22 -3.27 -9.70
CA ARG A 68 19.06 -1.92 -10.25
C ARG A 68 18.09 -1.89 -11.41
N ASP A 69 17.43 -0.74 -11.59
CA ASP A 69 16.65 -0.44 -12.79
C ASP A 69 17.57 -0.12 -14.00
N ALA A 70 16.96 0.13 -15.16
CA ALA A 70 17.67 0.48 -16.39
C ALA A 70 18.42 1.83 -16.30
N ALA A 71 18.04 2.72 -15.38
CA ALA A 71 18.70 4.00 -15.12
C ALA A 71 19.85 3.87 -14.10
N GLY A 72 20.04 2.69 -13.51
CA GLY A 72 21.07 2.40 -12.52
C GLY A 72 20.67 2.70 -11.07
N ASN A 73 19.41 3.06 -10.79
CA ASN A 73 18.93 3.27 -9.42
C ASN A 73 18.80 1.92 -8.71
N VAL A 74 19.14 1.86 -7.42
CA VAL A 74 18.94 0.65 -6.61
C VAL A 74 17.45 0.48 -6.32
N ILE A 75 16.88 -0.65 -6.75
CA ILE A 75 15.47 -0.99 -6.52
C ILE A 75 15.29 -2.03 -5.41
N TRP A 76 16.32 -2.85 -5.15
CA TRP A 76 16.34 -3.84 -4.08
C TRP A 76 17.76 -4.14 -3.61
N GLN A 77 17.91 -4.36 -2.29
CA GLN A 77 19.18 -4.71 -1.65
C GLN A 77 18.91 -5.81 -0.59
N PRO A 78 19.27 -7.10 -0.87
CA PRO A 78 18.96 -8.23 0.02
C PRO A 78 19.52 -8.05 1.44
N HIS A 79 20.80 -7.67 1.53
CA HIS A 79 21.55 -7.58 2.80
C HIS A 79 21.34 -6.26 3.57
N ALA A 80 20.35 -5.45 3.20
CA ALA A 80 20.07 -4.19 3.88
C ALA A 80 19.59 -4.39 5.34
N PHE A 81 19.10 -5.59 5.66
CA PHE A 81 18.50 -5.93 6.96
C PHE A 81 19.33 -6.95 7.76
N ASP A 82 20.57 -7.22 7.37
CA ASP A 82 21.48 -8.17 8.05
C ASP A 82 21.83 -7.76 9.48
N PHE A 83 21.60 -6.50 9.86
CA PHE A 83 21.75 -6.02 11.23
C PHE A 83 20.75 -6.67 12.20
N ILE A 84 19.70 -7.33 11.70
CA ILE A 84 18.70 -8.02 12.53
C ILE A 84 19.25 -9.39 12.93
N GLN A 85 19.98 -9.40 14.04
CA GLN A 85 20.59 -10.58 14.64
C GLN A 85 20.53 -10.50 16.17
N GLY A 86 20.46 -11.65 16.83
CA GLY A 86 20.51 -11.74 18.29
C GLY A 86 19.31 -11.10 18.99
N ALA A 87 19.54 -10.63 20.22
CA ALA A 87 18.49 -10.04 21.05
C ALA A 87 18.00 -8.69 20.50
N ALA A 88 16.70 -8.41 20.68
CA ALA A 88 16.10 -7.15 20.26
C ALA A 88 16.80 -5.95 20.92
N PRO A 89 17.22 -4.93 20.15
CA PRO A 89 17.72 -3.69 20.73
C PRO A 89 16.58 -2.93 21.42
N ALA A 90 16.90 -2.11 22.43
CA ALA A 90 15.90 -1.33 23.17
C ALA A 90 15.07 -0.37 22.29
N THR A 91 15.55 -0.06 21.09
CA THR A 91 14.89 0.81 20.09
C THR A 91 13.91 0.07 19.18
N VAL A 92 13.69 -1.24 19.37
CA VAL A 92 12.73 -2.04 18.60
C VAL A 92 11.92 -2.91 19.57
N ASN A 93 10.61 -2.97 19.37
CA ASN A 93 9.74 -3.88 20.12
C ASN A 93 10.22 -5.34 19.92
N PRO A 94 10.38 -6.15 20.99
CA PRO A 94 10.95 -7.49 20.87
C PRO A 94 10.09 -8.47 20.07
N SER A 95 8.76 -8.29 20.05
CA SER A 95 7.84 -9.08 19.22
C SER A 95 8.04 -8.75 17.75
N LEU A 96 8.12 -7.45 17.40
CA LEU A 96 8.44 -7.01 16.04
C LEU A 96 9.82 -7.52 15.60
N TRP A 97 10.82 -7.46 16.48
CA TRP A 97 12.17 -7.95 16.17
C TRP A 97 12.18 -9.45 15.86
N ARG A 98 11.44 -10.25 16.63
CA ARG A 98 11.24 -11.68 16.35
C ARG A 98 10.64 -11.85 14.95
N HIS A 99 9.54 -11.16 14.66
CA HIS A 99 8.83 -11.28 13.39
C HIS A 99 9.68 -10.85 12.20
N GLU A 100 10.43 -9.76 12.34
CA GLU A 100 11.31 -9.28 11.28
C GLU A 100 12.55 -10.14 11.11
N THR A 101 12.98 -10.89 12.13
CA THR A 101 13.99 -11.94 11.96
C THR A 101 13.46 -13.05 11.05
N LEU A 102 12.18 -13.41 11.16
CA LEU A 102 11.55 -14.41 10.31
C LEU A 102 11.38 -13.91 8.87
N ASN A 103 10.97 -12.65 8.69
CA ASN A 103 10.89 -12.01 7.37
C ASN A 103 12.25 -11.87 6.66
N ASN A 104 13.36 -11.95 7.40
CA ASN A 104 14.71 -11.96 6.82
C ASN A 104 15.06 -13.30 6.15
N ALA A 105 14.25 -14.35 6.30
CA ALA A 105 14.47 -15.64 5.66
C ALA A 105 14.18 -15.58 4.14
N HIS A 106 15.13 -15.04 3.38
CA HIS A 106 15.02 -14.80 1.94
C HIS A 106 15.68 -15.88 1.08
N GLY A 107 15.17 -16.12 -0.12
CA GLY A 107 15.69 -17.13 -1.05
C GLY A 107 14.61 -17.92 -1.78
N LEU A 108 15.05 -19.00 -2.43
CA LEU A 108 14.20 -20.00 -3.07
C LEU A 108 13.95 -21.15 -2.10
N TYR A 109 12.67 -21.43 -1.85
CA TYR A 109 12.21 -22.47 -0.93
C TYR A 109 11.34 -23.48 -1.67
N LYS A 110 11.48 -24.75 -1.33
CA LYS A 110 10.55 -25.82 -1.69
C LYS A 110 9.47 -25.91 -0.60
N VAL A 111 8.22 -25.64 -0.98
CA VAL A 111 7.06 -25.74 -0.08
C VAL A 111 6.62 -27.21 0.04
N SER A 112 6.39 -27.84 -1.11
CA SER A 112 6.07 -29.26 -1.25
C SER A 112 6.50 -29.71 -2.65
N ASP A 113 6.23 -30.96 -3.01
CA ASP A 113 6.61 -31.47 -4.34
C ASP A 113 5.93 -30.66 -5.46
N GLY A 114 6.77 -30.09 -6.33
CA GLY A 114 6.33 -29.24 -7.44
C GLY A 114 5.85 -27.84 -7.03
N ILE A 115 5.99 -27.40 -5.77
CA ILE A 115 5.61 -26.04 -5.33
C ILE A 115 6.83 -25.36 -4.69
N TYR A 116 7.20 -24.21 -5.22
CA TYR A 116 8.35 -23.42 -4.78
C TYR A 116 7.97 -21.97 -4.55
N GLN A 117 8.64 -21.28 -3.63
CA GLN A 117 8.44 -19.85 -3.37
C GLN A 117 9.77 -19.10 -3.39
N LEU A 118 9.76 -17.94 -4.04
CA LEU A 118 10.82 -16.93 -3.99
C LEU A 118 10.38 -15.90 -2.94
N ARG A 119 11.08 -15.87 -1.82
CA ARG A 119 10.74 -15.03 -0.66
C ARG A 119 11.82 -14.01 -0.38
N GLY A 120 11.42 -12.81 0.04
CA GLY A 120 12.36 -11.70 0.31
C GLY A 120 13.02 -11.11 -0.94
N PHE A 121 12.48 -11.40 -2.13
CA PHE A 121 12.83 -10.69 -3.37
C PHE A 121 12.06 -9.36 -3.50
N ASP A 122 10.96 -9.24 -2.76
CA ASP A 122 10.11 -8.05 -2.65
C ASP A 122 9.34 -8.09 -1.32
N ILE A 123 8.31 -7.27 -1.15
CA ILE A 123 7.38 -7.35 -0.01
C ILE A 123 6.55 -8.65 -0.04
N SER A 124 6.18 -9.10 -1.23
CA SER A 124 5.44 -10.33 -1.49
C SER A 124 6.36 -11.48 -1.91
N ASN A 125 5.79 -12.68 -1.87
CA ASN A 125 6.38 -13.90 -2.40
C ASN A 125 5.92 -14.09 -3.85
N MET A 126 6.79 -14.65 -4.68
CA MET A 126 6.39 -15.21 -5.97
C MET A 126 6.40 -16.74 -5.87
N THR A 127 5.28 -17.38 -6.22
CA THR A 127 5.17 -18.85 -6.15
C THR A 127 5.29 -19.45 -7.55
N LEU A 128 6.04 -20.56 -7.66
CA LEU A 128 6.15 -21.37 -8.87
C LEU A 128 5.54 -22.75 -8.60
N ILE A 129 4.52 -23.10 -9.38
CA ILE A 129 3.90 -24.42 -9.37
C ILE A 129 4.29 -25.13 -10.66
N GLU A 130 4.86 -26.32 -10.52
CA GLU A 130 5.27 -27.17 -11.64
C GLU A 130 4.05 -27.69 -12.40
N GLY A 131 3.86 -27.25 -13.64
CA GLY A 131 2.90 -27.82 -14.58
C GLY A 131 3.53 -28.90 -15.47
N LYS A 132 2.72 -29.45 -16.38
CA LYS A 132 3.12 -30.48 -17.34
C LYS A 132 4.15 -29.96 -18.36
N THR A 133 4.01 -28.71 -18.79
CA THR A 133 4.84 -28.11 -19.84
C THR A 133 5.68 -26.93 -19.36
N GLY A 134 5.27 -26.27 -18.27
CA GLY A 134 5.91 -25.06 -17.78
C GLY A 134 5.71 -24.76 -16.29
N TRP A 135 6.06 -23.53 -15.91
CA TRP A 135 5.75 -22.97 -14.61
C TRP A 135 4.39 -22.26 -14.64
N ILE A 136 3.59 -22.50 -13.61
CA ILE A 136 2.45 -21.66 -13.26
C ILE A 136 2.96 -20.69 -12.18
N VAL A 137 3.03 -19.41 -12.52
CA VAL A 137 3.52 -18.35 -11.65
C VAL A 137 2.35 -17.74 -10.90
N VAL A 138 2.45 -17.60 -9.58
CA VAL A 138 1.45 -16.91 -8.76
C VAL A 138 2.10 -15.69 -8.14
N ASP A 139 1.45 -14.54 -8.28
CA ASP A 139 1.81 -13.24 -7.72
C ASP A 139 3.25 -12.79 -8.07
N PRO A 140 3.47 -12.22 -9.27
CA PRO A 140 4.81 -11.86 -9.75
C PRO A 140 5.37 -10.56 -9.13
N LEU A 141 5.34 -10.40 -7.81
CA LEU A 141 5.99 -9.29 -7.07
C LEU A 141 5.51 -7.88 -7.47
N VAL A 142 6.15 -6.83 -6.92
CA VAL A 142 5.83 -5.41 -7.20
C VAL A 142 6.42 -4.94 -8.52
N SER A 143 7.69 -5.29 -8.80
CA SER A 143 8.42 -4.72 -9.93
C SER A 143 8.88 -5.77 -10.94
N ALA A 144 8.81 -5.39 -12.22
CA ALA A 144 9.16 -6.24 -13.34
C ALA A 144 10.60 -6.75 -13.25
N GLU A 145 11.50 -5.89 -12.79
CA GLU A 145 12.91 -6.22 -12.61
C GLU A 145 13.09 -7.31 -11.53
N MET A 146 12.43 -7.18 -10.38
CA MET A 146 12.55 -8.18 -9.30
C MET A 146 11.87 -9.49 -9.63
N ALA A 147 10.71 -9.47 -10.31
CA ALA A 147 10.04 -10.68 -10.77
C ALA A 147 10.89 -11.46 -11.78
N LYS A 148 11.53 -10.74 -12.71
CA LYS A 148 12.49 -11.33 -13.66
C LYS A 148 13.67 -11.97 -12.94
N VAL A 149 14.31 -11.25 -12.02
CA VAL A 149 15.44 -11.75 -11.21
C VAL A 149 15.04 -13.02 -10.45
N ALA A 150 13.87 -13.01 -9.81
CA ALA A 150 13.35 -14.13 -9.04
C ALA A 150 13.10 -15.37 -9.92
N LEU A 151 12.49 -15.20 -11.10
CA LEU A 151 12.20 -16.28 -12.04
C LEU A 151 13.47 -16.84 -12.67
N GLU A 152 14.40 -15.98 -13.09
CA GLU A 152 15.70 -16.41 -13.64
C GLU A 152 16.51 -17.16 -12.59
N PHE A 153 16.54 -16.68 -11.34
CA PHE A 153 17.19 -17.37 -10.23
C PHE A 153 16.59 -18.76 -9.98
N ALA A 154 15.26 -18.88 -9.94
CA ALA A 154 14.60 -20.17 -9.79
C ALA A 154 14.94 -21.13 -10.93
N GLN A 155 14.93 -20.66 -12.18
CA GLN A 155 15.27 -21.48 -13.35
C GLN A 155 16.72 -21.94 -13.36
N GLN A 156 17.65 -21.16 -12.80
CA GLN A 156 19.04 -21.60 -12.63
C GLN A 156 19.17 -22.77 -11.64
N LYS A 157 18.28 -22.85 -10.64
CA LYS A 157 18.31 -23.89 -9.60
C LYS A 157 17.45 -25.10 -9.92
N LEU A 158 16.31 -24.90 -10.58
CA LEU A 158 15.29 -25.92 -10.83
C LEU A 158 15.23 -26.40 -12.29
N GLY A 159 15.98 -25.75 -13.18
CA GLY A 159 15.91 -25.95 -14.63
C GLY A 159 14.97 -24.97 -15.32
N ARG A 160 15.32 -24.63 -16.56
CA ARG A 160 14.55 -23.67 -17.38
C ARG A 160 13.26 -24.30 -17.89
N ARG A 161 12.13 -23.63 -17.68
CA ARG A 161 10.82 -24.02 -18.22
C ARG A 161 10.07 -22.76 -18.67
N PRO A 162 9.25 -22.82 -19.72
CA PRO A 162 8.40 -21.69 -20.10
C PRO A 162 7.39 -21.38 -19.00
N VAL A 163 6.87 -20.15 -18.98
CA VAL A 163 5.70 -19.81 -18.18
C VAL A 163 4.47 -20.30 -18.93
N ALA A 164 3.71 -21.22 -18.34
CA ALA A 164 2.47 -21.76 -18.90
C ALA A 164 1.23 -20.98 -18.42
N ALA A 165 1.29 -20.41 -17.22
CA ALA A 165 0.25 -19.53 -16.72
C ALA A 165 0.79 -18.56 -15.67
N VAL A 166 0.07 -17.44 -15.52
CA VAL A 166 0.21 -16.50 -14.41
C VAL A 166 -1.13 -16.41 -13.69
N ILE A 167 -1.11 -16.38 -12.36
CA ILE A 167 -2.28 -16.16 -11.51
C ILE A 167 -2.02 -14.92 -10.67
N TYR A 168 -2.96 -13.97 -10.71
CA TYR A 168 -3.05 -12.93 -9.68
C TYR A 168 -4.06 -13.39 -8.65
N THR A 169 -3.65 -13.50 -7.39
CA THR A 169 -4.57 -13.85 -6.31
C THR A 169 -5.56 -12.72 -6.03
N HIS A 170 -5.12 -11.46 -6.13
CA HIS A 170 -5.94 -10.28 -5.90
C HIS A 170 -5.34 -8.97 -6.46
N GLY A 171 -6.08 -7.87 -6.29
CA GLY A 171 -5.85 -6.58 -6.96
C GLY A 171 -4.84 -5.60 -6.34
N HIS A 172 -3.88 -6.04 -5.53
CA HIS A 172 -2.81 -5.16 -5.01
C HIS A 172 -1.52 -5.25 -5.85
N ALA A 173 -0.81 -4.13 -5.95
CA ALA A 173 0.30 -3.96 -6.89
C ALA A 173 1.49 -4.89 -6.63
N ASP A 174 1.67 -5.37 -5.41
CA ASP A 174 2.67 -6.36 -5.04
C ASP A 174 2.36 -7.79 -5.53
N HIS A 175 1.19 -8.02 -6.12
CA HIS A 175 0.77 -9.33 -6.63
C HIS A 175 0.52 -9.35 -8.13
N PHE A 176 0.62 -8.22 -8.82
CA PHE A 176 0.57 -8.16 -10.28
C PHE A 176 1.68 -7.30 -10.89
N GLY A 177 2.29 -6.40 -10.10
CA GLY A 177 3.12 -5.32 -10.60
C GLY A 177 4.33 -5.78 -11.39
N GLY A 178 4.94 -6.89 -11.01
CA GLY A 178 6.10 -7.43 -11.71
C GLY A 178 5.78 -8.37 -12.88
N VAL A 179 4.51 -8.49 -13.32
CA VAL A 179 4.12 -9.40 -14.41
C VAL A 179 4.95 -9.22 -15.68
N ARG A 180 5.36 -7.99 -16.00
CA ARG A 180 6.19 -7.65 -17.17
C ARG A 180 7.59 -8.26 -17.12
N GLY A 181 8.03 -8.70 -15.94
CA GLY A 181 9.27 -9.47 -15.74
C GLY A 181 9.13 -10.96 -16.04
N VAL A 182 7.90 -11.45 -16.15
CA VAL A 182 7.56 -12.87 -16.25
C VAL A 182 7.01 -13.21 -17.64
N ILE A 183 6.12 -12.37 -18.18
CA ILE A 183 5.49 -12.55 -19.50
C ILE A 183 5.24 -11.20 -20.20
N SER A 184 4.92 -11.26 -21.49
CA SER A 184 4.44 -10.16 -22.33
C SER A 184 3.04 -10.44 -22.87
N GLU A 185 2.32 -9.45 -23.43
CA GLU A 185 1.02 -9.74 -24.07
C GLU A 185 1.16 -10.70 -25.25
N ALA A 186 2.31 -10.69 -25.94
CA ALA A 186 2.56 -11.60 -27.05
C ALA A 186 2.52 -13.07 -26.61
N ASP A 187 2.91 -13.38 -25.37
CA ASP A 187 2.90 -14.74 -24.83
C ASP A 187 1.48 -15.28 -24.59
N LEU A 188 0.50 -14.39 -24.43
CA LEU A 188 -0.92 -14.73 -24.29
C LEU A 188 -1.58 -15.04 -25.65
N THR A 189 -0.96 -14.60 -26.75
CA THR A 189 -1.51 -14.85 -28.09
C THR A 189 -1.45 -16.34 -28.45
N GLY A 190 -2.54 -16.86 -29.04
CA GLY A 190 -2.65 -18.27 -29.40
C GLY A 190 -2.89 -19.23 -28.22
N GLY A 191 -3.14 -18.71 -27.01
CA GLY A 191 -3.64 -19.49 -25.87
C GLY A 191 -2.63 -20.44 -25.22
N LYS A 192 -1.34 -20.28 -25.51
CA LYS A 192 -0.27 -21.10 -24.90
C LYS A 192 0.04 -20.71 -23.46
N THR A 193 -0.14 -19.44 -23.14
CA THR A 193 -0.01 -18.89 -21.79
C THR A 193 -1.35 -18.31 -21.37
N ARG A 194 -1.75 -18.56 -20.12
CA ARG A 194 -2.98 -17.99 -19.54
C ARG A 194 -2.64 -17.00 -18.43
N LEU A 195 -3.45 -15.97 -18.29
CA LEU A 195 -3.39 -15.05 -17.16
C LEU A 195 -4.74 -15.08 -16.47
N ILE A 196 -4.76 -15.51 -15.22
CA ILE A 196 -5.99 -15.79 -14.46
C ILE A 196 -6.08 -14.84 -13.26
N ALA A 197 -7.25 -14.27 -13.02
CA ALA A 197 -7.51 -13.40 -11.89
C ALA A 197 -8.95 -13.59 -11.36
N PRO A 198 -9.26 -13.14 -10.12
CA PRO A 198 -10.63 -13.14 -9.62
C PRO A 198 -11.52 -12.17 -10.40
N ASP A 199 -12.82 -12.46 -10.44
CA ASP A 199 -13.84 -11.53 -10.93
C ASP A 199 -13.79 -10.22 -10.15
N GLY A 200 -13.91 -9.09 -10.85
CA GLY A 200 -13.74 -7.75 -10.27
C GLY A 200 -12.28 -7.27 -10.15
N PHE A 201 -11.29 -8.06 -10.56
CA PHE A 201 -9.87 -7.69 -10.45
C PHE A 201 -9.54 -6.37 -11.16
N MET A 202 -9.98 -6.20 -12.41
CA MET A 202 -9.61 -5.02 -13.22
C MET A 202 -10.25 -3.74 -12.66
N GLU A 203 -11.52 -3.84 -12.24
CA GLU A 203 -12.27 -2.73 -11.65
C GLU A 203 -11.58 -2.25 -10.37
N THR A 204 -11.18 -3.17 -9.50
CA THR A 204 -10.69 -2.87 -8.16
C THR A 204 -9.23 -2.42 -8.15
N SER A 205 -8.37 -3.13 -8.89
CA SER A 205 -6.93 -2.81 -9.01
C SER A 205 -6.69 -1.41 -9.60
N VAL A 206 -7.56 -0.99 -10.52
CA VAL A 206 -7.46 0.32 -11.16
C VAL A 206 -8.19 1.39 -10.35
N ALA A 207 -9.42 1.16 -9.92
CA ALA A 207 -10.22 2.18 -9.24
C ALA A 207 -9.59 2.65 -7.92
N GLU A 208 -9.05 1.72 -7.12
CA GLU A 208 -8.46 2.06 -5.82
C GLU A 208 -7.29 3.04 -6.00
N ASN A 209 -6.46 2.83 -7.01
CA ASN A 209 -5.19 3.54 -7.19
C ASN A 209 -5.31 4.87 -7.96
N VAL A 210 -6.46 5.15 -8.57
CA VAL A 210 -6.62 6.32 -9.44
C VAL A 210 -7.20 7.52 -8.70
N LEU A 211 -8.43 7.43 -8.20
CA LEU A 211 -9.19 8.61 -7.75
C LEU A 211 -8.54 9.31 -6.55
N ALA A 212 -8.00 8.53 -5.61
CA ALA A 212 -7.27 9.03 -4.44
C ALA A 212 -5.75 8.79 -4.54
N GLY A 213 -5.24 8.46 -5.73
CA GLY A 213 -3.88 7.96 -5.94
C GLY A 213 -2.77 8.87 -5.39
N ASN A 214 -2.87 10.18 -5.61
CA ASN A 214 -1.87 11.14 -5.10
C ASN A 214 -1.80 11.13 -3.56
N ALA A 215 -2.96 11.09 -2.90
CA ALA A 215 -3.03 11.08 -1.43
C ALA A 215 -2.52 9.74 -0.86
N MET A 216 -2.94 8.63 -1.46
CA MET A 216 -2.50 7.28 -1.05
C MET A 216 -1.00 7.09 -1.24
N ALA A 217 -0.44 7.48 -2.40
CA ALA A 217 0.98 7.35 -2.69
C ALA A 217 1.85 8.13 -1.69
N ARG A 218 1.45 9.37 -1.36
CA ARG A 218 2.17 10.17 -0.38
C ARG A 218 2.11 9.58 1.03
N ARG A 219 0.95 9.06 1.45
CA ARG A 219 0.79 8.41 2.76
C ARG A 219 1.50 7.05 2.83
N ALA A 220 1.57 6.32 1.72
CA ALA A 220 2.32 5.06 1.63
C ALA A 220 3.82 5.24 1.92
N GLN A 221 4.39 6.42 1.64
CA GLN A 221 5.79 6.72 2.01
C GLN A 221 6.02 6.64 3.52
N TYR A 222 5.03 7.05 4.32
CA TYR A 222 5.07 6.91 5.78
C TYR A 222 4.88 5.45 6.19
N GLN A 223 3.80 4.81 5.73
CA GLN A 223 3.48 3.42 6.07
C GLN A 223 4.65 2.47 5.82
N PHE A 224 5.33 2.60 4.68
CA PHE A 224 6.43 1.73 4.29
C PHE A 224 7.81 2.26 4.69
N GLY A 225 7.89 3.42 5.35
CA GLY A 225 9.14 3.99 5.84
C GLY A 225 10.16 4.20 4.73
N MET A 226 9.71 4.63 3.54
CA MET A 226 10.54 4.69 2.34
C MET A 226 11.74 5.65 2.46
N PRO A 227 11.62 6.82 3.12
CA PRO A 227 12.77 7.70 3.35
C PRO A 227 13.76 7.19 4.41
N LEU A 228 13.36 6.19 5.22
CA LEU A 228 14.15 5.76 6.36
C LEU A 228 15.26 4.79 5.93
N ALA A 229 16.45 4.99 6.49
CA ALA A 229 17.52 4.01 6.38
C ALA A 229 17.15 2.72 7.13
N ALA A 230 17.63 1.58 6.62
CA ALA A 230 17.53 0.31 7.33
C ALA A 230 18.44 0.33 8.56
N GLY A 231 17.92 0.00 9.73
CA GLY A 231 18.69 -0.01 10.98
C GLY A 231 17.83 -0.06 12.25
N PRO A 232 18.44 -0.30 13.42
CA PRO A 232 17.73 -0.47 14.70
C PRO A 232 16.97 0.78 15.16
N GLN A 233 17.33 1.97 14.65
CA GLN A 233 16.65 3.24 14.89
C GLN A 233 15.84 3.72 13.67
N GLY A 234 15.81 2.94 12.58
CA GLY A 234 15.14 3.26 11.33
C GLY A 234 14.17 2.14 10.92
N ASN A 235 14.13 1.87 9.62
CA ASN A 235 13.29 0.81 9.05
C ASN A 235 13.84 -0.57 9.43
N VAL A 236 12.96 -1.44 9.93
CA VAL A 236 13.29 -2.86 10.25
C VAL A 236 12.46 -3.85 9.42
N GLY A 237 11.52 -3.35 8.63
CA GLY A 237 10.59 -4.13 7.82
C GLY A 237 9.23 -3.46 7.66
N THR A 238 8.27 -4.20 7.12
CA THR A 238 6.86 -3.79 6.98
C THR A 238 5.90 -4.70 7.73
N GLY A 239 6.38 -5.71 8.45
CA GLY A 239 5.56 -6.71 9.15
C GLY A 239 4.93 -7.74 8.21
N LEU A 240 4.65 -7.35 6.97
CA LEU A 240 4.14 -8.22 5.91
C LEU A 240 5.28 -8.81 5.04
N GLY A 241 6.35 -8.04 4.86
CA GLY A 241 7.61 -8.42 4.24
C GLY A 241 8.71 -7.45 4.64
N LYS A 242 9.86 -7.46 3.94
CA LYS A 242 10.98 -6.58 4.31
C LYS A 242 10.81 -5.14 3.83
N LYS A 243 10.46 -4.95 2.56
CA LYS A 243 10.37 -3.63 1.93
C LYS A 243 9.58 -3.79 0.63
N VAL A 244 9.00 -2.70 0.14
CA VAL A 244 8.45 -2.62 -1.21
C VAL A 244 9.58 -2.25 -2.18
N SER A 245 9.78 -3.03 -3.25
CA SER A 245 10.74 -2.67 -4.30
C SER A 245 10.31 -1.40 -5.05
N THR A 246 11.28 -0.63 -5.55
CA THR A 246 11.02 0.68 -6.20
C THR A 246 11.24 0.65 -7.71
N GLY A 247 11.06 -0.52 -8.33
CA GLY A 247 11.19 -0.71 -9.78
C GLY A 247 9.92 -0.39 -10.55
N THR A 248 9.82 -0.94 -11.76
CA THR A 248 8.72 -0.67 -12.69
C THR A 248 7.50 -1.53 -12.35
N ILE A 249 6.38 -0.88 -12.01
CA ILE A 249 5.07 -1.53 -11.85
C ILE A 249 4.39 -1.60 -13.22
N GLY A 250 4.00 -2.81 -13.62
CA GLY A 250 3.25 -3.11 -14.84
C GLY A 250 1.95 -3.85 -14.54
N LEU A 251 1.09 -3.94 -15.54
CA LEU A 251 -0.16 -4.68 -15.48
C LEU A 251 -0.46 -5.26 -16.87
N ILE A 252 -0.77 -6.55 -16.91
CA ILE A 252 -1.31 -7.21 -18.11
C ILE A 252 -2.72 -7.70 -17.77
N VAL A 253 -3.67 -7.41 -18.66
CA VAL A 253 -5.08 -7.76 -18.49
C VAL A 253 -5.24 -9.28 -18.46
N PRO A 254 -5.95 -9.85 -17.48
CA PRO A 254 -6.24 -11.29 -17.43
C PRO A 254 -6.97 -11.81 -18.67
N THR A 255 -6.62 -13.01 -19.11
CA THR A 255 -7.33 -13.75 -20.18
C THR A 255 -8.49 -14.57 -19.66
N ASP A 256 -8.44 -14.93 -18.39
CA ASP A 256 -9.37 -15.84 -17.73
C ASP A 256 -9.80 -15.27 -16.37
N THR A 257 -11.04 -15.56 -15.99
CA THR A 257 -11.64 -15.08 -14.74
C THR A 257 -12.16 -16.24 -13.89
N VAL A 258 -11.89 -16.18 -12.59
CA VAL A 258 -12.56 -17.03 -11.58
C VAL A 258 -13.71 -16.24 -10.98
N SER A 259 -14.93 -16.76 -11.07
CA SER A 259 -16.14 -15.99 -10.69
C SER A 259 -16.95 -16.59 -9.55
N LYS A 260 -16.60 -17.78 -9.06
CA LYS A 260 -17.33 -18.43 -7.97
C LYS A 260 -16.48 -19.42 -7.17
N THR A 261 -16.80 -19.54 -5.89
CA THR A 261 -16.27 -20.59 -5.01
C THR A 261 -16.62 -21.98 -5.55
N GLY A 262 -15.65 -22.90 -5.48
CA GLY A 262 -15.73 -24.24 -6.02
C GLY A 262 -15.48 -24.35 -7.53
N GLN A 263 -15.22 -23.23 -8.23
CA GLN A 263 -14.77 -23.29 -9.63
C GLN A 263 -13.47 -24.08 -9.71
N SER A 264 -13.43 -25.08 -10.61
CA SER A 264 -12.24 -25.88 -10.85
C SER A 264 -11.70 -25.62 -12.24
N MET A 265 -10.38 -25.50 -12.37
CA MET A 265 -9.69 -25.28 -13.63
C MET A 265 -8.50 -26.24 -13.73
N ASP A 266 -8.32 -26.85 -14.90
CA ASP A 266 -7.05 -27.46 -15.28
C ASP A 266 -6.13 -26.35 -15.83
N ILE A 267 -4.97 -26.20 -15.22
CA ILE A 267 -3.95 -25.25 -15.62
C ILE A 267 -2.67 -26.05 -15.83
N ASP A 268 -2.28 -26.22 -17.08
CA ASP A 268 -1.10 -27.02 -17.49
C ASP A 268 -1.06 -28.41 -16.82
N GLY A 269 -2.19 -29.11 -16.73
CA GLY A 269 -2.29 -30.46 -16.15
C GLY A 269 -2.32 -30.50 -14.62
N VAL A 270 -2.43 -29.35 -13.96
CA VAL A 270 -2.64 -29.24 -12.51
C VAL A 270 -4.08 -28.79 -12.26
N ARG A 271 -4.80 -29.51 -11.41
CA ARG A 271 -6.17 -29.14 -11.03
C ARG A 271 -6.15 -28.12 -9.90
N PHE A 272 -6.78 -26.98 -10.15
CA PHE A 272 -7.04 -25.94 -9.17
C PHE A 272 -8.52 -25.99 -8.77
N VAL A 273 -8.81 -25.73 -7.51
CA VAL A 273 -10.16 -25.49 -6.97
C VAL A 273 -10.12 -24.17 -6.22
N PHE A 274 -10.83 -23.17 -6.72
CA PHE A 274 -10.80 -21.81 -6.20
C PHE A 274 -11.90 -21.54 -5.18
N GLN A 275 -11.63 -20.64 -4.25
CA GLN A 275 -12.62 -19.99 -3.40
C GLN A 275 -12.54 -18.48 -3.65
N MET A 276 -13.71 -17.83 -3.77
CA MET A 276 -13.77 -16.37 -3.88
C MET A 276 -13.86 -15.78 -2.48
N ASP A 277 -12.97 -14.85 -2.16
CA ASP A 277 -12.81 -14.26 -0.83
C ASP A 277 -12.99 -12.73 -0.88
N ASN A 278 -13.85 -12.25 -1.78
CA ASN A 278 -14.04 -10.83 -2.08
C ASN A 278 -14.43 -10.01 -0.84
N GLY A 279 -13.74 -8.87 -0.66
CA GLY A 279 -13.97 -7.94 0.45
C GLY A 279 -13.24 -8.31 1.74
N SER A 280 -12.42 -9.35 1.72
CA SER A 280 -11.49 -9.70 2.80
C SER A 280 -10.25 -8.80 2.78
N GLU A 281 -9.09 -9.26 2.32
CA GLU A 281 -7.90 -8.42 2.21
C GLU A 281 -8.06 -7.45 1.03
N ALA A 282 -8.53 -7.91 -0.13
CA ALA A 282 -8.84 -7.05 -1.26
C ALA A 282 -10.32 -7.08 -1.65
N PRO A 283 -10.83 -6.06 -2.36
CA PRO A 283 -12.20 -6.08 -2.88
C PRO A 283 -12.48 -7.27 -3.82
N ALA A 284 -11.49 -7.67 -4.62
CA ALA A 284 -11.51 -8.87 -5.46
C ALA A 284 -10.31 -9.75 -5.12
N GLU A 285 -10.57 -10.94 -4.57
CA GLU A 285 -9.55 -11.85 -4.06
C GLU A 285 -10.01 -13.30 -4.16
N MET A 286 -9.06 -14.21 -4.36
CA MET A 286 -9.32 -15.64 -4.34
C MET A 286 -8.17 -16.43 -3.70
N THR A 287 -8.54 -17.48 -2.97
CA THR A 287 -7.67 -18.58 -2.57
C THR A 287 -7.86 -19.79 -3.49
N PHE A 288 -6.93 -20.74 -3.44
CA PHE A 288 -7.06 -21.97 -4.21
C PHE A 288 -6.42 -23.19 -3.55
N TYR A 289 -7.02 -24.35 -3.80
CA TYR A 289 -6.54 -25.65 -3.36
C TYR A 289 -6.07 -26.49 -4.55
N LEU A 290 -4.99 -27.24 -4.33
CA LEU A 290 -4.41 -28.22 -5.24
C LEU A 290 -4.65 -29.63 -4.67
N PRO A 291 -5.74 -30.32 -5.05
CA PRO A 291 -6.18 -31.55 -4.40
C PRO A 291 -5.13 -32.65 -4.42
N GLU A 292 -4.49 -32.87 -5.56
CA GLU A 292 -3.49 -33.94 -5.75
C GLU A 292 -2.20 -33.69 -4.96
N ARG A 293 -2.00 -32.47 -4.44
CA ARG A 293 -0.84 -32.07 -3.65
C ARG A 293 -1.17 -31.76 -2.20
N HIS A 294 -2.44 -31.83 -1.81
CA HIS A 294 -2.93 -31.42 -0.49
C HIS A 294 -2.43 -30.02 -0.07
N ALA A 295 -2.33 -29.09 -1.03
CA ALA A 295 -1.73 -27.78 -0.84
C ALA A 295 -2.75 -26.66 -1.03
N LEU A 296 -2.89 -25.79 -0.04
CA LEU A 296 -3.80 -24.65 -0.03
C LEU A 296 -3.00 -23.35 -0.15
N CYS A 297 -3.26 -22.57 -1.20
CA CYS A 297 -2.83 -21.19 -1.29
C CYS A 297 -3.82 -20.32 -0.50
N LEU A 298 -3.31 -19.65 0.52
CA LEU A 298 -4.06 -18.79 1.43
C LEU A 298 -4.13 -17.32 0.96
N SER A 299 -3.62 -17.01 -0.24
CA SER A 299 -3.51 -15.65 -0.78
C SER A 299 -2.89 -14.70 0.27
N GLU A 300 -3.55 -13.58 0.55
CA GLU A 300 -3.30 -12.66 1.66
C GLU A 300 -4.44 -12.70 2.71
N VAL A 301 -5.46 -13.54 2.48
CA VAL A 301 -6.56 -13.80 3.42
C VAL A 301 -6.04 -14.37 4.74
N VAL A 302 -5.05 -15.26 4.71
CA VAL A 302 -4.40 -15.77 5.94
C VAL A 302 -2.89 -15.62 5.85
N THR A 303 -2.34 -14.63 6.55
CA THR A 303 -0.91 -14.33 6.70
C THR A 303 -0.37 -14.78 8.06
N ALA A 304 0.94 -14.58 8.30
CA ALA A 304 1.56 -14.76 9.61
C ALA A 304 1.48 -13.49 10.48
N ASN A 305 0.41 -12.69 10.34
CA ASN A 305 0.14 -11.52 11.16
C ASN A 305 -1.37 -11.19 11.18
N MET A 306 -1.79 -10.31 12.10
CA MET A 306 -3.04 -9.57 11.97
C MET A 306 -2.91 -8.57 10.82
N HIS A 307 -3.76 -8.72 9.82
CA HIS A 307 -3.78 -7.81 8.68
C HIS A 307 -4.60 -6.55 8.94
N ASN A 308 -4.54 -5.59 8.02
CA ASN A 308 -5.31 -4.36 8.05
C ASN A 308 -6.77 -4.62 7.70
N ILE A 309 -7.69 -4.21 8.57
CA ILE A 309 -9.07 -3.87 8.21
C ILE A 309 -9.10 -2.48 7.57
N TYR A 310 -8.17 -1.61 7.97
CA TYR A 310 -7.90 -0.33 7.33
C TYR A 310 -6.40 -0.11 7.21
N THR A 311 -5.92 0.09 5.99
CA THR A 311 -4.52 0.41 5.73
C THR A 311 -4.25 1.89 5.96
N LEU A 312 -3.15 2.23 6.64
CA LEU A 312 -2.83 3.62 7.02
C LEU A 312 -2.52 4.52 5.81
N ARG A 313 -2.09 3.96 4.68
CA ARG A 313 -1.98 4.69 3.41
C ARG A 313 -3.31 5.26 2.94
N GLY A 314 -4.42 4.71 3.42
CA GLY A 314 -5.79 5.09 3.09
C GLY A 314 -6.37 4.16 2.03
N ALA A 315 -7.51 3.56 2.35
CA ALA A 315 -8.37 2.79 1.46
C ALA A 315 -9.79 2.77 2.04
N ARG A 316 -10.73 2.10 1.36
CA ARG A 316 -12.00 1.72 1.98
C ARG A 316 -11.73 0.68 3.09
N MET A 317 -12.52 0.72 4.16
CA MET A 317 -12.47 -0.29 5.20
C MET A 317 -12.92 -1.65 4.65
N ARG A 318 -12.28 -2.71 5.12
CA ARG A 318 -12.54 -4.10 4.74
C ARG A 318 -13.58 -4.74 5.67
N ASP A 319 -14.25 -5.78 5.20
CA ASP A 319 -15.27 -6.48 5.99
C ASP A 319 -14.63 -7.58 6.85
N ALA A 320 -14.33 -7.26 8.11
CA ALA A 320 -13.78 -8.21 9.06
C ALA A 320 -14.70 -9.44 9.31
N LEU A 321 -16.02 -9.26 9.23
CA LEU A 321 -16.97 -10.35 9.43
C LEU A 321 -17.00 -11.29 8.23
N GLY A 322 -17.04 -10.73 7.02
CA GLY A 322 -16.91 -11.47 5.76
C GLY A 322 -15.60 -12.26 5.72
N TRP A 323 -14.49 -11.59 6.04
CA TRP A 323 -13.16 -12.20 6.11
C TRP A 323 -13.12 -13.42 7.04
N SER A 324 -13.63 -13.28 8.27
CA SER A 324 -13.74 -14.40 9.21
C SER A 324 -14.52 -15.58 8.63
N LYS A 325 -15.65 -15.31 7.95
CA LYS A 325 -16.50 -16.36 7.37
C LYS A 325 -15.81 -17.11 6.24
N TYR A 326 -15.05 -16.43 5.39
CA TYR A 326 -14.26 -17.09 4.34
C TYR A 326 -13.21 -18.03 4.93
N ILE A 327 -12.47 -17.60 5.96
CA ILE A 327 -11.50 -18.49 6.64
C ILE A 327 -12.21 -19.69 7.29
N ASN A 328 -13.42 -19.50 7.83
CA ASN A 328 -14.22 -20.61 8.32
C ASN A 328 -14.65 -21.56 7.19
N GLU A 329 -15.04 -21.03 6.03
CA GLU A 329 -15.42 -21.81 4.85
C GLU A 329 -14.24 -22.65 4.32
N MET A 330 -13.00 -22.13 4.38
CA MET A 330 -11.79 -22.89 4.01
C MET A 330 -11.64 -24.20 4.80
N LEU A 331 -12.01 -24.22 6.08
CA LEU A 331 -11.96 -25.43 6.92
C LEU A 331 -12.92 -26.52 6.43
N ASP A 332 -14.06 -26.11 5.87
CA ASP A 332 -15.11 -27.00 5.36
C ASP A 332 -14.83 -27.44 3.91
N LEU A 333 -14.32 -26.52 3.07
CA LEU A 333 -14.02 -26.79 1.66
C LEU A 333 -12.76 -27.64 1.48
N PHE A 334 -11.75 -27.44 2.33
CA PHE A 334 -10.42 -28.04 2.16
C PHE A 334 -9.95 -28.83 3.39
N PRO A 335 -10.77 -29.77 3.92
CA PRO A 335 -10.46 -30.48 5.17
C PRO A 335 -9.24 -31.42 5.05
N ASP A 336 -8.78 -31.69 3.83
CA ASP A 336 -7.64 -32.57 3.54
C ASP A 336 -6.35 -31.81 3.22
N ALA A 337 -6.35 -30.47 3.37
CA ALA A 337 -5.14 -29.68 3.20
C ALA A 337 -4.09 -30.04 4.26
N GLN A 338 -2.85 -30.25 3.80
CA GLN A 338 -1.72 -30.63 4.64
C GLN A 338 -0.62 -29.57 4.65
N VAL A 339 -0.61 -28.66 3.67
CA VAL A 339 0.30 -27.52 3.62
C VAL A 339 -0.47 -26.28 3.21
N GLY A 340 -0.29 -25.19 3.97
CA GLY A 340 -0.81 -23.87 3.64
C GLY A 340 0.35 -22.96 3.25
N PHE A 341 0.35 -22.43 2.03
CA PHE A 341 1.31 -21.41 1.57
C PHE A 341 0.55 -20.15 1.16
N ARG A 342 1.24 -19.03 1.04
CA ARG A 342 0.56 -17.72 0.95
C ARG A 342 1.43 -16.69 0.24
N SER A 343 0.86 -15.56 -0.15
CA SER A 343 1.52 -14.53 -0.97
C SER A 343 2.52 -13.68 -0.19
N HIS A 344 2.59 -13.83 1.14
CA HIS A 344 3.62 -13.23 2.02
C HIS A 344 4.17 -14.26 3.02
N HIS A 345 5.15 -13.92 3.86
CA HIS A 345 5.66 -14.80 4.93
C HIS A 345 6.03 -16.23 4.45
N TRP A 346 5.85 -17.24 5.31
CA TRP A 346 6.22 -18.64 5.10
C TRP A 346 5.01 -19.60 5.16
N PRO A 347 5.15 -20.83 4.62
CA PRO A 347 4.13 -21.86 4.73
C PRO A 347 3.99 -22.46 6.13
N VAL A 348 2.89 -23.19 6.36
CA VAL A 348 2.67 -24.08 7.51
C VAL A 348 2.43 -25.51 7.02
N TRP A 349 2.89 -26.50 7.79
CA TRP A 349 2.81 -27.92 7.41
C TRP A 349 2.15 -28.77 8.49
N GLY A 350 1.42 -29.80 8.05
CA GLY A 350 0.62 -30.67 8.89
C GLY A 350 -0.82 -30.18 8.96
N LYS A 351 -1.77 -31.11 8.80
CA LYS A 351 -3.20 -30.83 8.79
C LYS A 351 -3.64 -30.12 10.07
N GLU A 352 -3.23 -30.63 11.23
CA GLU A 352 -3.59 -30.09 12.53
C GLU A 352 -3.04 -28.67 12.73
N ARG A 353 -1.79 -28.43 12.33
CA ARG A 353 -1.16 -27.10 12.41
C ARG A 353 -1.85 -26.10 11.49
N LEU A 354 -2.13 -26.47 10.25
CA LEU A 354 -2.86 -25.63 9.30
C LEU A 354 -4.26 -25.30 9.82
N HIS A 355 -5.03 -26.31 10.25
CA HIS A 355 -6.38 -26.12 10.77
C HIS A 355 -6.38 -25.24 12.03
N GLN A 356 -5.40 -25.39 12.91
CA GLN A 356 -5.27 -24.53 14.08
C GLN A 356 -4.98 -23.07 13.69
N GLN A 357 -4.11 -22.83 12.70
CA GLN A 357 -3.84 -21.47 12.22
C GLN A 357 -5.08 -20.86 11.58
N LEU A 358 -5.80 -21.61 10.73
CA LEU A 358 -7.07 -21.15 10.14
C LEU A 358 -8.11 -20.82 11.22
N ALA A 359 -8.26 -21.67 12.24
CA ALA A 359 -9.17 -21.41 13.35
C ALA A 359 -8.80 -20.14 14.12
N ASN A 360 -7.52 -19.94 14.43
CA ASN A 360 -7.07 -18.74 15.14
C ASN A 360 -7.25 -17.46 14.31
N GLN A 361 -7.00 -17.52 13.00
CA GLN A 361 -7.19 -16.39 12.08
C GLN A 361 -8.67 -16.07 11.88
N ARG A 362 -9.53 -17.08 11.70
CA ARG A 362 -10.99 -16.91 11.71
C ARG A 362 -11.44 -16.20 12.99
N ASP A 363 -10.99 -16.67 14.13
CA ASP A 363 -11.39 -16.16 15.45
C ASP A 363 -10.86 -14.75 15.68
N LEU A 364 -9.66 -14.42 15.16
CA LEU A 364 -9.10 -13.07 15.18
C LEU A 364 -10.02 -12.07 14.49
N TYR A 365 -10.38 -12.32 13.22
CA TYR A 365 -11.22 -11.39 12.47
C TYR A 365 -12.65 -11.34 13.02
N ARG A 366 -13.18 -12.47 13.52
CA ARG A 366 -14.45 -12.50 14.23
C ARG A 366 -14.40 -11.63 15.49
N PHE A 367 -13.34 -11.77 16.27
CA PHE A 367 -13.13 -11.00 17.49
C PHE A 367 -13.01 -9.51 17.20
N LEU A 368 -12.24 -9.10 16.19
CA LEU A 368 -12.13 -7.70 15.77
C LEU A 368 -13.51 -7.11 15.46
N ASN A 369 -14.32 -7.82 14.67
CA ASN A 369 -15.68 -7.39 14.34
C ASN A 369 -16.56 -7.27 15.59
N ASP A 370 -16.69 -8.36 16.34
CA ASP A 370 -17.66 -8.47 17.42
C ASP A 370 -17.29 -7.60 18.62
N GLN A 371 -16.00 -7.49 18.94
CA GLN A 371 -15.53 -6.65 20.04
C GLN A 371 -15.74 -5.17 19.73
N ALA A 372 -15.41 -4.72 18.51
CA ALA A 372 -15.64 -3.34 18.10
C ALA A 372 -17.14 -2.98 18.18
N LEU A 373 -18.00 -3.83 17.64
CA LEU A 373 -19.45 -3.62 17.70
C LEU A 373 -20.01 -3.75 19.12
N ASN A 374 -19.47 -4.62 19.96
CA ASN A 374 -19.87 -4.70 21.37
C ASN A 374 -19.56 -3.39 22.11
N LEU A 375 -18.35 -2.85 21.92
CA LEU A 375 -17.94 -1.58 22.51
C LEU A 375 -18.82 -0.41 22.01
N ALA A 376 -19.03 -0.33 20.70
CA ALA A 376 -19.88 0.71 20.10
C ALA A 376 -21.33 0.65 20.62
N ASN A 377 -21.93 -0.55 20.69
CA ASN A 377 -23.29 -0.73 21.24
C ASN A 377 -23.40 -0.42 22.74
N ARG A 378 -22.27 -0.40 23.46
CA ARG A 378 -22.19 0.05 24.86
C ARG A 378 -21.94 1.56 25.00
N GLY A 379 -21.88 2.28 23.88
CA GLY A 379 -21.63 3.72 23.85
C GLY A 379 -20.18 4.12 24.05
N VAL A 380 -19.22 3.20 23.89
CA VAL A 380 -17.80 3.54 23.92
C VAL A 380 -17.46 4.35 22.66
N PRO A 381 -16.92 5.57 22.78
CA PRO A 381 -16.64 6.42 21.63
C PRO A 381 -15.44 5.90 20.81
N LEU A 382 -15.39 6.29 19.54
CA LEU A 382 -14.42 5.78 18.56
C LEU A 382 -12.95 5.98 18.98
N ASP A 383 -12.64 7.07 19.67
CA ASP A 383 -11.31 7.38 20.18
C ASP A 383 -10.87 6.47 21.34
N GLU A 384 -11.82 5.99 22.15
CA GLU A 384 -11.57 5.02 23.24
C GLU A 384 -11.56 3.57 22.77
N VAL A 385 -12.32 3.22 21.72
CA VAL A 385 -12.39 1.84 21.18
C VAL A 385 -11.00 1.28 20.84
N GLY A 386 -10.10 2.13 20.32
CA GLY A 386 -8.74 1.74 19.97
C GLY A 386 -7.83 1.43 21.17
N ASP A 387 -8.21 1.84 22.39
CA ASP A 387 -7.46 1.59 23.62
C ASP A 387 -7.94 0.31 24.36
N ALA A 388 -8.84 -0.47 23.74
CA ALA A 388 -9.24 -1.76 24.27
C ALA A 388 -8.03 -2.70 24.45
N SER A 389 -7.82 -3.16 25.69
CA SER A 389 -6.66 -3.97 26.07
C SER A 389 -6.92 -5.47 26.12
N PHE A 390 -8.19 -5.88 26.09
CA PHE A 390 -8.54 -7.30 26.09
C PHE A 390 -8.21 -7.92 24.73
N PHE A 391 -7.37 -8.95 24.74
CA PHE A 391 -7.09 -9.80 23.60
C PHE A 391 -7.15 -11.26 24.06
N PRO A 392 -7.89 -12.16 23.37
CA PRO A 392 -8.04 -13.55 23.81
C PRO A 392 -6.68 -14.24 23.96
N LYS A 393 -6.49 -14.98 25.07
CA LYS A 393 -5.22 -15.66 25.38
C LYS A 393 -4.75 -16.62 24.28
N GLY A 394 -5.69 -17.33 23.64
CA GLY A 394 -5.38 -18.23 22.53
C GLY A 394 -4.76 -17.50 21.34
N LEU A 395 -5.28 -16.31 21.01
CA LEU A 395 -4.73 -15.46 19.96
C LEU A 395 -3.40 -14.83 20.41
N LYS A 396 -3.32 -14.28 21.63
CA LYS A 396 -2.06 -13.71 22.19
C LYS A 396 -0.88 -14.69 22.18
N ASN A 397 -1.13 -15.99 22.23
CA ASN A 397 -0.07 -17.00 22.21
C ASN A 397 0.30 -17.47 20.79
N ASP A 398 -0.49 -17.12 19.77
CA ASP A 398 -0.22 -17.41 18.37
C ASP A 398 0.29 -16.13 17.69
N PHE A 399 1.62 -16.07 17.46
CA PHE A 399 2.27 -14.94 16.82
C PHE A 399 1.69 -14.60 15.44
N SER A 400 1.05 -15.54 14.74
CA SER A 400 0.40 -15.23 13.47
C SER A 400 -0.78 -14.27 13.63
N THR A 401 -1.33 -14.08 14.84
CA THR A 401 -2.45 -13.17 15.10
C THR A 401 -2.01 -11.80 15.65
N HIS A 402 -0.70 -11.57 15.75
CA HIS A 402 -0.14 -10.34 16.31
C HIS A 402 -0.15 -9.18 15.33
N GLY A 403 -0.17 -7.96 15.88
CA GLY A 403 -0.32 -6.73 15.14
C GLY A 403 0.98 -6.23 14.48
N TYR A 404 1.61 -7.03 13.62
CA TYR A 404 2.84 -6.62 12.92
C TYR A 404 2.59 -5.70 11.72
N TYR A 405 1.41 -5.81 11.11
CA TYR A 405 0.95 -4.97 10.00
C TYR A 405 -0.29 -4.19 10.45
N GLY A 406 -1.45 -4.85 10.49
CA GLY A 406 -2.63 -4.35 11.19
C GLY A 406 -2.38 -4.24 12.69
N THR A 407 -3.21 -3.47 13.40
CA THR A 407 -3.19 -3.45 14.87
C THR A 407 -4.60 -3.56 15.41
N LEU A 408 -4.73 -4.18 16.59
CA LEU A 408 -6.00 -4.24 17.32
C LEU A 408 -6.62 -2.84 17.41
N SER A 409 -5.80 -1.86 17.78
CA SER A 409 -6.21 -0.47 17.94
C SER A 409 -6.84 0.16 16.69
N HIS A 410 -6.18 0.13 15.52
CA HIS A 410 -6.76 0.79 14.34
C HIS A 410 -7.78 -0.10 13.62
N ASN A 411 -7.70 -1.43 13.76
CA ASN A 411 -8.70 -2.34 13.20
C ASN A 411 -10.03 -2.24 13.94
N LEU A 412 -10.05 -2.13 15.28
CA LEU A 412 -11.30 -1.90 16.02
C LEU A 412 -11.96 -0.58 15.61
N ARG A 413 -11.17 0.49 15.45
CA ARG A 413 -11.66 1.77 14.91
C ARG A 413 -12.21 1.63 13.50
N ALA A 414 -11.52 0.89 12.64
CA ALA A 414 -11.94 0.66 11.26
C ALA A 414 -13.27 -0.10 11.17
N VAL A 415 -13.50 -1.09 12.03
CA VAL A 415 -14.79 -1.78 12.11
C VAL A 415 -15.89 -0.80 12.52
N VAL A 416 -15.66 0.02 13.55
CA VAL A 416 -16.68 1.02 13.95
C VAL A 416 -16.95 1.99 12.81
N ASP A 417 -15.92 2.51 12.14
CA ASP A 417 -16.08 3.43 11.00
C ASP A 417 -16.81 2.77 9.82
N TYR A 418 -16.56 1.48 9.55
CA TYR A 418 -17.28 0.71 8.54
C TYR A 418 -18.80 0.71 8.78
N TYR A 419 -19.23 0.59 10.04
CA TYR A 419 -20.67 0.50 10.39
C TYR A 419 -21.33 1.85 10.71
N LEU A 420 -20.61 2.77 11.37
CA LEU A 420 -21.16 4.00 11.94
C LEU A 420 -20.55 5.28 11.35
N GLY A 421 -19.48 5.17 10.57
CA GLY A 421 -18.74 6.28 10.01
C GLY A 421 -17.91 7.06 11.04
N TRP A 422 -17.46 8.24 10.62
CA TRP A 422 -16.46 9.04 11.33
C TRP A 422 -16.98 9.77 12.58
N TYR A 423 -18.30 9.97 12.67
CA TYR A 423 -18.91 10.83 13.69
C TYR A 423 -19.21 10.05 14.98
N ASP A 424 -18.67 10.54 16.10
CA ASP A 424 -18.77 9.92 17.43
C ASP A 424 -20.12 10.16 18.15
N SER A 425 -21.08 10.83 17.51
CA SER A 425 -22.36 11.26 18.10
C SER A 425 -22.27 12.34 19.18
N ASN A 426 -21.09 12.91 19.45
CA ASN A 426 -20.90 14.06 20.32
C ASN A 426 -20.97 15.36 19.51
N PRO A 427 -21.98 16.23 19.69
CA PRO A 427 -22.12 17.44 18.89
C PRO A 427 -20.94 18.42 19.01
N ALA A 428 -20.10 18.31 20.05
CA ALA A 428 -18.89 19.12 20.22
C ALA A 428 -17.82 18.84 19.13
N THR A 429 -17.83 17.65 18.53
CA THR A 429 -16.87 17.22 17.48
C THR A 429 -17.48 17.20 16.08
N LEU A 430 -18.79 17.51 15.94
CA LEU A 430 -19.52 17.46 14.67
C LEU A 430 -18.99 18.45 13.62
N ASN A 431 -18.67 19.68 14.04
CA ASN A 431 -18.17 20.73 13.15
C ASN A 431 -16.94 21.42 13.77
N PRO A 432 -15.78 20.73 13.80
CA PRO A 432 -14.60 21.23 14.48
C PRO A 432 -13.99 22.41 13.72
N LEU A 433 -13.37 23.34 14.46
CA LEU A 433 -12.51 24.37 13.87
C LEU A 433 -11.43 23.73 12.98
N THR A 434 -11.01 24.45 11.93
CA THR A 434 -9.90 24.03 11.07
C THR A 434 -8.64 23.78 11.90
N GLY A 435 -7.78 22.86 11.43
CA GLY A 435 -6.64 22.37 12.21
C GLY A 435 -5.73 23.47 12.77
N LYS A 436 -5.41 24.48 11.95
CA LYS A 436 -4.57 25.61 12.34
C LYS A 436 -5.24 26.52 13.37
N THR A 437 -6.49 26.93 13.13
CA THR A 437 -7.24 27.80 14.05
C THR A 437 -7.42 27.11 15.40
N ARG A 438 -7.82 25.83 15.39
CA ARG A 438 -7.96 25.02 16.61
C ARG A 438 -6.65 24.93 17.39
N ALA A 439 -5.54 24.68 16.69
CA ALA A 439 -4.21 24.61 17.29
C ALA A 439 -3.79 25.92 17.97
N GLN A 440 -4.06 27.07 17.35
CA GLN A 440 -3.79 28.39 17.94
C GLN A 440 -4.57 28.62 19.25
N HIS A 441 -5.85 28.22 19.29
CA HIS A 441 -6.65 28.30 20.50
C HIS A 441 -6.11 27.41 21.62
N TYR A 442 -5.75 26.15 21.32
CA TYR A 442 -5.16 25.25 22.32
C TYR A 442 -3.84 25.78 22.88
N VAL A 443 -2.94 26.26 22.02
CA VAL A 443 -1.66 26.84 22.47
C VAL A 443 -1.89 28.06 23.36
N ALA A 444 -2.83 28.94 23.03
CA ALA A 444 -3.18 30.08 23.86
C ALA A 444 -3.75 29.64 25.23
N ALA A 445 -4.68 28.67 25.23
CA ALA A 445 -5.28 28.13 26.44
C ALA A 445 -4.26 27.44 27.37
N MET A 446 -3.24 26.80 26.80
CA MET A 446 -2.13 26.19 27.56
C MET A 446 -1.08 27.18 28.07
N GLY A 447 -1.27 28.50 27.88
CA GLY A 447 -0.33 29.53 28.34
C GLY A 447 0.77 29.89 27.34
N GLY A 448 0.58 29.59 26.06
CA GLY A 448 1.49 29.93 24.97
C GLY A 448 2.62 28.92 24.74
N ALA A 449 3.37 29.11 23.65
CA ALA A 449 4.38 28.16 23.16
C ALA A 449 5.42 27.74 24.22
N LYS A 450 5.90 28.69 25.05
CA LYS A 450 6.88 28.39 26.11
C LYS A 450 6.32 27.46 27.19
N ALA A 451 5.05 27.63 27.56
CA ALA A 451 4.38 26.79 28.55
C ALA A 451 4.15 25.38 27.99
N VAL A 452 3.67 25.28 26.75
CA VAL A 452 3.52 23.98 26.05
C VAL A 452 4.84 23.23 25.99
N LEU A 453 5.93 23.87 25.56
CA LEU A 453 7.26 23.25 25.53
C LEU A 453 7.75 22.80 26.91
N LYS A 454 7.46 23.57 27.97
CA LYS A 454 7.82 23.19 29.35
C LYS A 454 7.07 21.94 29.78
N GLN A 455 5.76 21.88 29.53
CA GLN A 455 4.93 20.71 29.85
C GLN A 455 5.34 19.49 29.03
N ALA A 456 5.56 19.66 27.72
CA ALA A 456 6.02 18.62 26.83
C ALA A 456 7.35 18.01 27.27
N LYS A 457 8.32 18.83 27.70
CA LYS A 457 9.59 18.32 28.25
C LYS A 457 9.41 17.51 29.52
N ALA A 458 8.49 17.92 30.41
CA ALA A 458 8.19 17.18 31.63
C ALA A 458 7.51 15.84 31.31
N GLY A 459 6.51 15.82 30.42
CA GLY A 459 5.86 14.58 29.95
C GLY A 459 6.83 13.64 29.25
N TYR A 460 7.72 14.18 28.41
CA TYR A 460 8.74 13.40 27.71
C TYR A 460 9.70 12.72 28.70
N ALA A 461 10.15 13.45 29.72
CA ALA A 461 10.99 12.90 30.78
C ALA A 461 10.28 11.83 31.63
N ALA A 462 8.95 11.92 31.76
CA ALA A 462 8.12 10.93 32.45
C ALA A 462 7.77 9.70 31.58
N GLY A 463 8.00 9.77 30.27
CA GLY A 463 7.63 8.70 29.32
C GLY A 463 6.20 8.77 28.79
N ASP A 464 5.51 9.90 28.98
CA ASP A 464 4.12 10.10 28.55
C ASP A 464 4.04 10.54 27.08
N TYR A 465 4.54 9.68 26.19
CA TYR A 465 4.81 10.08 24.80
C TYR A 465 3.55 10.35 23.98
N ARG A 466 2.45 9.63 24.23
CA ARG A 466 1.17 9.85 23.52
C ARG A 466 0.64 11.26 23.78
N TRP A 467 0.62 11.67 25.05
CA TRP A 467 0.21 13.03 25.45
C TRP A 467 1.15 14.10 24.89
N VAL A 468 2.47 13.89 25.02
CA VAL A 468 3.46 14.83 24.51
C VAL A 468 3.30 15.04 23.01
N ALA A 469 3.05 13.96 22.26
CA ALA A 469 2.84 14.02 20.82
C ALA A 469 1.60 14.85 20.45
N GLU A 470 0.55 14.79 21.26
CA GLU A 470 -0.70 15.54 21.05
C GLU A 470 -0.50 17.06 21.24
N ILE A 471 0.05 17.48 22.38
CA ILE A 471 0.21 18.91 22.68
C ILE A 471 1.22 19.60 21.78
N LEU A 472 2.30 18.90 21.41
CA LEU A 472 3.30 19.43 20.51
C LEU A 472 2.79 19.50 19.07
N ASN A 473 1.92 18.58 18.64
CA ASN A 473 1.26 18.67 17.34
C ASN A 473 0.41 19.95 17.25
N HIS A 474 -0.29 20.36 18.31
CA HIS A 474 -0.94 21.67 18.35
C HIS A 474 0.08 22.81 18.20
N LEU A 475 1.20 22.77 18.89
CA LEU A 475 2.22 23.82 18.75
C LEU A 475 2.84 23.87 17.35
N VAL A 476 3.15 22.73 16.74
CA VAL A 476 3.71 22.64 15.39
C VAL A 476 2.70 23.14 14.34
N LYS A 477 1.41 22.84 14.48
CA LYS A 477 0.37 23.36 13.56
C LYS A 477 0.12 24.86 13.73
N ALA A 478 0.21 25.37 14.95
CA ALA A 478 0.07 26.80 15.23
C ALA A 478 1.27 27.61 14.71
N ASP A 479 2.48 27.06 14.83
CA ASP A 479 3.74 27.67 14.40
C ASP A 479 4.68 26.62 13.77
N PRO A 480 4.53 26.32 12.45
CA PRO A 480 5.34 25.31 11.76
C PRO A 480 6.83 25.66 11.66
N ALA A 481 7.22 26.90 11.96
CA ALA A 481 8.61 27.35 12.01
C ALA A 481 9.26 27.14 13.39
N ASN A 482 8.49 26.69 14.39
CA ASN A 482 8.97 26.46 15.76
C ASN A 482 9.91 25.26 15.84
N LYS A 483 11.19 25.46 15.54
CA LYS A 483 12.21 24.40 15.56
C LYS A 483 12.26 23.62 16.88
N PRO A 484 12.24 24.25 18.08
CA PRO A 484 12.19 23.51 19.34
C PRO A 484 10.99 22.56 19.47
N ALA A 485 9.80 22.98 19.03
CA ALA A 485 8.61 22.14 19.06
C ALA A 485 8.70 20.97 18.09
N ARG A 486 9.19 21.22 16.87
CA ARG A 486 9.38 20.17 15.85
C ARG A 486 10.38 19.12 16.29
N LEU A 487 11.52 19.53 16.84
CA LEU A 487 12.56 18.60 17.30
C LEU A 487 12.07 17.76 18.48
N LEU A 488 11.41 18.37 19.47
CA LEU A 488 10.85 17.60 20.58
C LEU A 488 9.70 16.68 20.14
N GLN A 489 8.91 17.09 19.14
CA GLN A 489 7.88 16.24 18.54
C GLN A 489 8.54 15.06 17.83
N ALA A 490 9.61 15.28 17.06
CA ALA A 490 10.35 14.22 16.40
C ALA A 490 10.91 13.21 17.40
N ASP A 491 11.55 13.69 18.49
CA ASP A 491 12.07 12.83 19.55
C ASP A 491 10.94 12.03 20.23
N THR A 492 9.74 12.61 20.34
CA THR A 492 8.57 11.94 20.95
C THR A 492 7.99 10.86 20.03
N LEU A 493 7.77 11.18 18.75
CA LEU A 493 7.31 10.19 17.76
C LEU A 493 8.33 9.05 17.63
N GLU A 494 9.62 9.36 17.69
CA GLU A 494 10.68 8.35 17.65
C GLU A 494 10.58 7.34 18.81
N GLN A 495 10.31 7.79 20.04
CA GLN A 495 10.08 6.88 21.17
C GLN A 495 8.81 6.04 20.99
N LEU A 496 7.72 6.60 20.43
CA LEU A 496 6.53 5.82 20.09
C LEU A 496 6.82 4.77 19.01
N GLY A 497 7.59 5.12 17.98
CA GLY A 497 8.03 4.19 16.94
C GLY A 497 8.94 3.08 17.46
N TYR A 498 9.73 3.34 18.49
CA TYR A 498 10.56 2.33 19.16
C TYR A 498 9.75 1.34 20.00
N GLN A 499 8.57 1.73 20.49
CA GLN A 499 7.67 0.88 21.27
C GLN A 499 6.68 0.08 20.41
N ALA A 500 6.43 0.51 19.18
CA ALA A 500 5.43 -0.09 18.30
C ALA A 500 5.77 -1.54 17.93
N GLU A 501 4.82 -2.46 18.16
CA GLU A 501 4.86 -3.83 17.62
C GLU A 501 4.57 -3.86 16.11
N SER A 502 3.68 -2.98 15.62
CA SER A 502 3.43 -2.86 14.18
C SER A 502 4.58 -2.16 13.49
N ALA A 503 5.12 -2.80 12.46
CA ALA A 503 6.15 -2.24 11.61
C ALA A 503 5.66 -0.99 10.89
N ILE A 504 4.40 -0.97 10.44
CA ILE A 504 3.86 0.21 9.76
C ILE A 504 3.60 1.37 10.73
N TRP A 505 3.20 1.11 11.98
CA TRP A 505 3.13 2.16 13.00
C TRP A 505 4.52 2.73 13.31
N ARG A 506 5.52 1.85 13.45
CA ARG A 506 6.92 2.26 13.58
C ARG A 506 7.33 3.18 12.44
N ASN A 507 7.07 2.76 11.20
CA ASN A 507 7.46 3.52 10.01
C ASN A 507 6.73 4.87 9.91
N GLU A 508 5.44 4.93 10.24
CA GLU A 508 4.66 6.17 10.32
C GLU A 508 5.28 7.17 11.32
N TYR A 509 5.57 6.69 12.53
CA TYR A 509 6.19 7.50 13.58
C TYR A 509 7.57 8.02 13.19
N LEU A 510 8.44 7.12 12.70
CA LEU A 510 9.82 7.45 12.36
C LEU A 510 9.91 8.34 11.11
N THR A 511 9.02 8.16 10.12
CA THR A 511 8.95 9.05 8.96
C THR A 511 8.44 10.43 9.36
N GLY A 512 7.45 10.51 10.26
CA GLY A 512 7.03 11.78 10.84
C GLY A 512 8.15 12.50 11.60
N ALA A 513 8.94 11.77 12.38
CA ALA A 513 10.11 12.31 13.07
C ALA A 513 11.18 12.82 12.08
N HIS A 514 11.46 12.05 11.03
CA HIS A 514 12.37 12.42 9.94
C HIS A 514 11.95 13.75 9.29
N GLU A 515 10.68 13.87 8.87
CA GLU A 515 10.22 15.09 8.20
C GLU A 515 10.13 16.31 9.12
N LEU A 516 9.89 16.11 10.43
CA LEU A 516 9.95 17.20 11.41
C LEU A 516 11.37 17.75 11.57
N ARG A 517 12.40 16.89 11.51
CA ARG A 517 13.82 17.24 11.63
C ARG A 517 14.38 17.83 10.34
N ASP A 518 14.18 17.14 9.23
CA ASP A 518 14.94 17.36 7.99
C ASP A 518 14.08 17.81 6.81
N GLY A 519 12.75 17.79 6.96
CA GLY A 519 11.80 18.08 5.89
C GLY A 519 11.51 16.88 4.99
N ILE A 520 10.72 17.10 3.94
CA ILE A 520 10.26 16.04 3.05
C ILE A 520 11.42 15.59 2.16
N THR A 521 11.73 14.30 2.16
CA THR A 521 12.68 13.70 1.22
C THR A 521 11.95 13.44 -0.09
N PRO A 522 12.34 14.06 -1.22
CA PRO A 522 11.67 13.83 -2.50
C PRO A 522 11.82 12.38 -2.95
N LEU A 523 10.71 11.66 -2.97
CA LEU A 523 10.60 10.32 -3.54
C LEU A 523 9.50 10.35 -4.60
N HIS A 524 9.87 10.10 -5.86
CA HIS A 524 8.92 10.03 -6.95
C HIS A 524 8.47 8.58 -7.11
N MET A 525 7.33 8.26 -6.51
CA MET A 525 6.63 7.00 -6.73
C MET A 525 5.24 7.27 -7.27
N SER A 526 4.86 6.53 -8.30
CA SER A 526 3.52 6.58 -8.87
C SER A 526 3.00 5.17 -9.03
N THR A 527 1.78 4.93 -8.52
CA THR A 527 0.99 3.74 -8.83
C THR A 527 0.27 3.85 -10.18
N GLN A 528 0.34 5.01 -10.84
CA GLN A 528 -0.31 5.32 -12.10
C GLN A 528 0.66 5.16 -13.29
N GLY A 529 1.34 4.01 -13.36
CA GLY A 529 2.23 3.68 -14.47
C GLY A 529 1.46 3.52 -15.80
N PRO A 530 2.16 3.53 -16.96
CA PRO A 530 1.51 3.50 -18.28
C PRO A 530 0.55 2.33 -18.51
N ASP A 531 0.81 1.17 -17.89
CA ASP A 531 -0.06 -0.01 -17.98
C ASP A 531 -1.35 0.16 -17.18
N LEU A 532 -1.28 0.60 -15.92
CA LEU A 532 -2.47 0.89 -15.12
C LEU A 532 -3.30 1.99 -15.77
N THR A 533 -2.64 3.04 -16.29
CA THR A 533 -3.32 4.09 -17.03
C THR A 533 -4.01 3.52 -18.27
N ARG A 534 -3.32 2.69 -19.06
CA ARG A 534 -3.93 2.03 -20.23
C ARG A 534 -5.07 1.10 -19.87
N ALA A 535 -5.04 0.45 -18.69
CA ALA A 535 -6.09 -0.43 -18.21
C ALA A 535 -7.37 0.31 -17.77
N MET A 536 -7.30 1.60 -17.45
CA MET A 536 -8.47 2.40 -17.04
C MET A 536 -9.58 2.40 -18.08
N SER A 537 -10.82 2.13 -17.66
CA SER A 537 -11.98 2.40 -18.51
C SER A 537 -12.05 3.89 -18.85
N VAL A 538 -12.67 4.22 -19.99
CA VAL A 538 -12.86 5.61 -20.40
C VAL A 538 -13.64 6.40 -19.34
N GLU A 539 -14.64 5.76 -18.72
CA GLU A 539 -15.41 6.31 -17.59
C GLU A 539 -14.49 6.68 -16.41
N MET A 540 -13.60 5.78 -15.98
CA MET A 540 -12.63 6.08 -14.91
C MET A 540 -11.68 7.24 -15.25
N ILE A 541 -11.28 7.37 -16.53
CA ILE A 541 -10.46 8.50 -16.98
C ILE A 541 -11.24 9.80 -16.79
N PHE A 542 -12.50 9.85 -17.22
CA PHE A 542 -13.32 11.04 -17.09
C PHE A 542 -13.69 11.37 -15.64
N ASP A 543 -13.97 10.37 -14.80
CA ASP A 543 -14.17 10.56 -13.36
C ASP A 543 -12.91 11.16 -12.71
N TYR A 544 -11.72 10.68 -13.08
CA TYR A 544 -10.47 11.25 -12.59
C TYR A 544 -10.25 12.69 -13.07
N LEU A 545 -10.59 13.01 -14.32
CA LEU A 545 -10.57 14.39 -14.79
C LEU A 545 -11.55 15.28 -14.01
N ALA A 546 -12.73 14.76 -13.67
CA ALA A 546 -13.70 15.47 -12.84
C ALA A 546 -13.17 15.72 -11.42
N VAL A 547 -12.45 14.76 -10.81
CA VAL A 547 -11.74 14.96 -9.52
C VAL A 547 -10.68 16.07 -9.62
N ARG A 548 -10.04 16.23 -10.77
CA ARG A 548 -9.04 17.27 -11.00
C ARG A 548 -9.62 18.63 -11.33
N LEU A 549 -10.93 18.75 -11.56
CA LEU A 549 -11.54 20.03 -11.93
C LEU A 549 -11.41 21.04 -10.79
N ASN A 550 -10.81 22.19 -11.10
CA ASN A 550 -10.80 23.32 -10.19
C ASN A 550 -12.18 23.99 -10.22
N HIS A 551 -12.99 23.71 -9.19
CA HIS A 551 -14.39 24.16 -9.14
C HIS A 551 -14.53 25.70 -9.11
N GLU A 552 -13.59 26.42 -8.51
CA GLU A 552 -13.64 27.89 -8.45
C GLU A 552 -13.36 28.52 -9.82
N LYS A 553 -12.35 28.03 -10.54
CA LYS A 553 -12.02 28.52 -11.90
C LYS A 553 -13.06 28.11 -12.94
N ALA A 554 -13.75 27.00 -12.71
CA ALA A 554 -14.80 26.50 -13.59
C ALA A 554 -16.18 27.13 -13.32
N ASP A 555 -16.30 28.00 -12.31
CA ASP A 555 -17.58 28.63 -11.97
C ASP A 555 -18.09 29.51 -13.11
N GLY A 556 -19.40 29.42 -13.34
CA GLY A 556 -20.09 30.07 -14.46
C GLY A 556 -19.83 29.44 -15.84
N LEU A 557 -18.96 28.45 -15.99
CA LEU A 557 -18.79 27.74 -17.26
C LEU A 557 -19.94 26.76 -17.51
N HIS A 558 -20.40 26.72 -18.76
CA HIS A 558 -21.36 25.75 -19.25
C HIS A 558 -20.87 25.21 -20.59
N LEU A 559 -20.54 23.92 -20.66
CA LEU A 559 -19.96 23.30 -21.86
C LEU A 559 -20.50 21.88 -22.06
N GLY A 560 -20.81 21.54 -23.31
CA GLY A 560 -21.12 20.19 -23.76
C GLY A 560 -20.10 19.69 -24.78
N VAL A 561 -19.47 18.54 -24.54
CA VAL A 561 -18.51 17.92 -25.46
C VAL A 561 -18.96 16.50 -25.81
N ASN A 562 -19.09 16.20 -27.10
CA ASN A 562 -19.26 14.82 -27.55
C ASN A 562 -17.90 14.19 -27.83
N ILE A 563 -17.71 12.94 -27.41
CA ILE A 563 -16.52 12.15 -27.70
C ILE A 563 -16.96 10.84 -28.34
N ALA A 564 -16.51 10.59 -29.57
CA ALA A 564 -16.77 9.38 -30.32
C ALA A 564 -15.47 8.59 -30.49
N PHE A 565 -15.46 7.34 -30.02
CA PHE A 565 -14.31 6.45 -30.11
C PHE A 565 -14.33 5.64 -31.40
N THR A 566 -13.28 5.73 -32.22
CA THR A 566 -13.20 5.06 -33.51
C THR A 566 -12.89 3.57 -33.41
N ASP A 567 -12.23 3.16 -32.33
CA ASP A 567 -11.76 1.80 -32.05
C ASP A 567 -12.79 0.97 -31.27
N THR A 568 -13.44 1.55 -30.26
CA THR A 568 -14.46 0.85 -29.45
C THR A 568 -15.90 1.10 -29.92
N HIS A 569 -16.10 2.07 -30.82
CA HIS A 569 -17.43 2.55 -31.24
C HIS A 569 -18.31 3.07 -30.10
N GLU A 570 -17.69 3.43 -28.98
CA GLU A 570 -18.37 4.06 -27.85
C GLU A 570 -18.54 5.56 -28.07
N ASN A 571 -19.61 6.11 -27.50
CA ASN A 571 -19.82 7.55 -27.43
C ASN A 571 -19.91 7.99 -25.97
N TYR A 572 -19.41 9.18 -25.67
CA TYR A 572 -19.56 9.83 -24.37
C TYR A 572 -19.98 11.28 -24.56
N ALA A 573 -20.84 11.75 -23.68
CA ALA A 573 -21.09 13.17 -23.48
C ALA A 573 -20.35 13.63 -22.23
N LEU A 574 -19.55 14.69 -22.32
CA LEU A 574 -19.03 15.43 -21.18
C LEU A 574 -19.84 16.71 -21.02
N GLU A 575 -20.38 16.95 -19.83
CA GLU A 575 -21.24 18.09 -19.53
C GLU A 575 -20.70 18.83 -18.30
N LEU A 576 -20.09 20.00 -18.53
CA LEU A 576 -19.64 20.92 -17.49
C LEU A 576 -20.77 21.89 -17.17
N SER A 577 -21.28 21.86 -15.94
CA SER A 577 -22.21 22.86 -15.43
C SER A 577 -22.13 22.93 -13.91
N ASN A 578 -22.40 24.11 -13.33
CA ASN A 578 -22.32 24.33 -11.88
C ASN A 578 -20.96 23.91 -11.29
N SER A 579 -19.87 24.19 -12.00
CA SER A 579 -18.51 23.75 -11.65
C SER A 579 -18.32 22.24 -11.53
N VAL A 580 -19.19 21.42 -12.13
CA VAL A 580 -19.10 19.95 -12.08
C VAL A 580 -19.02 19.40 -13.50
N LEU A 581 -18.06 18.50 -13.73
CA LEU A 581 -17.91 17.77 -14.98
C LEU A 581 -18.59 16.41 -14.86
N ASN A 582 -19.69 16.22 -15.59
CA ASN A 582 -20.34 14.93 -15.72
C ASN A 582 -19.83 14.22 -16.97
N ASN A 583 -19.78 12.89 -16.94
CA ASN A 583 -19.58 12.08 -18.13
C ASN A 583 -20.74 11.06 -18.25
N THR A 584 -21.23 10.82 -19.45
CA THR A 584 -22.32 9.86 -19.69
C THR A 584 -22.02 9.00 -20.91
N ARG A 585 -21.75 7.72 -20.67
CA ARG A 585 -21.57 6.71 -21.73
C ARG A 585 -22.86 6.54 -22.54
N GLY A 586 -22.72 6.45 -23.86
CA GLY A 586 -23.80 6.27 -24.83
C GLY A 586 -24.62 7.51 -25.15
N ARG A 587 -24.46 8.63 -24.41
CA ARG A 587 -25.16 9.88 -24.69
C ARG A 587 -24.45 10.64 -25.82
N VAL A 588 -25.26 11.20 -26.72
CA VAL A 588 -24.82 12.14 -27.75
C VAL A 588 -25.61 13.42 -27.60
N LEU A 589 -24.92 14.53 -27.32
CA LEU A 589 -25.53 15.85 -27.20
C LEU A 589 -25.99 16.34 -28.58
N ALA A 590 -27.20 16.89 -28.64
CA ALA A 590 -27.75 17.42 -29.89
C ALA A 590 -27.08 18.73 -30.35
N LYS A 591 -26.53 19.50 -29.40
CA LYS A 591 -25.86 20.78 -29.63
C LYS A 591 -24.60 20.87 -28.76
N PRO A 592 -23.55 20.09 -29.06
CA PRO A 592 -22.29 20.19 -28.34
C PRO A 592 -21.56 21.49 -28.73
N ASP A 593 -20.80 22.07 -27.81
CA ASP A 593 -19.87 23.16 -28.10
C ASP A 593 -18.66 22.65 -28.90
N ALA A 594 -18.24 21.41 -28.65
CA ALA A 594 -17.19 20.72 -29.39
C ALA A 594 -17.45 19.21 -29.50
N ALA A 595 -16.94 18.59 -30.55
CA ALA A 595 -16.95 17.14 -30.70
C ALA A 595 -15.55 16.62 -31.09
N LEU A 596 -15.13 15.56 -30.41
CA LEU A 596 -13.88 14.84 -30.69
C LEU A 596 -14.22 13.46 -31.25
N THR A 597 -13.62 13.10 -32.39
CA THR A 597 -13.60 11.72 -32.90
C THR A 597 -12.17 11.22 -32.90
N LEU A 598 -11.86 10.19 -32.12
CA LEU A 598 -10.50 9.71 -31.87
C LEU A 598 -10.49 8.26 -31.39
N SER A 599 -9.33 7.60 -31.36
CA SER A 599 -9.20 6.31 -30.67
C SER A 599 -8.94 6.50 -29.17
N ARG A 600 -9.06 5.43 -28.39
CA ARG A 600 -8.64 5.44 -26.98
C ARG A 600 -7.14 5.73 -26.84
N ASP A 601 -6.31 5.23 -27.75
CA ASP A 601 -4.87 5.53 -27.79
C ASP A 601 -4.60 7.03 -28.01
N ALA A 602 -5.32 7.67 -28.93
CA ALA A 602 -5.21 9.10 -29.15
C ALA A 602 -5.67 9.92 -27.93
N LEU A 603 -6.72 9.48 -27.23
CA LEU A 603 -7.13 10.08 -25.95
C LEU A 603 -6.02 9.96 -24.89
N PHE A 604 -5.39 8.80 -24.79
CA PHE A 604 -4.25 8.59 -23.88
C PHE A 604 -3.06 9.48 -24.24
N LYS A 605 -2.69 9.59 -25.52
CA LYS A 605 -1.64 10.52 -25.96
C LYS A 605 -1.95 11.96 -25.55
N MET A 606 -3.21 12.38 -25.71
CA MET A 606 -3.65 13.72 -25.35
C MET A 606 -3.57 13.97 -23.83
N LEU A 607 -4.14 13.09 -23.02
CA LEU A 607 -4.32 13.33 -21.58
C LEU A 607 -3.09 12.95 -20.74
N VAL A 608 -2.37 11.90 -21.14
CA VAL A 608 -1.32 11.26 -20.33
C VAL A 608 0.06 11.60 -20.87
N ALA A 609 0.30 11.36 -22.16
CA ALA A 609 1.57 11.75 -22.81
C ALA A 609 1.63 13.27 -23.09
N LYS A 610 0.56 14.01 -22.79
CA LYS A 610 0.44 15.46 -22.94
C LYS A 610 0.76 15.93 -24.37
N VAL A 611 0.47 15.10 -25.37
CA VAL A 611 0.59 15.49 -26.79
C VAL A 611 -0.46 16.57 -27.08
N PRO A 612 -0.08 17.76 -27.56
CA PRO A 612 -1.04 18.83 -27.82
C PRO A 612 -2.12 18.40 -28.82
N LEU A 613 -3.38 18.72 -28.55
CA LEU A 613 -4.52 18.41 -29.43
C LEU A 613 -4.27 18.84 -30.89
N ALA A 614 -3.66 20.01 -31.10
CA ALA A 614 -3.33 20.49 -32.45
C ALA A 614 -2.39 19.54 -33.22
N GLN A 615 -1.44 18.89 -32.54
CA GLN A 615 -0.55 17.92 -33.17
C GLN A 615 -1.29 16.63 -33.52
N LEU A 616 -2.17 16.15 -32.64
CA LEU A 616 -2.99 14.97 -32.91
C LEU A 616 -3.97 15.20 -34.06
N VAL A 617 -4.52 16.41 -34.18
CA VAL A 617 -5.36 16.81 -35.33
C VAL A 617 -4.54 16.87 -36.62
N GLN A 618 -3.35 17.47 -36.59
CA GLN A 618 -2.46 17.51 -37.77
C GLN A 618 -2.01 16.11 -38.20
N ALA A 619 -1.80 15.20 -37.26
CA ALA A 619 -1.46 13.81 -37.52
C ALA A 619 -2.66 12.97 -38.03
N GLY A 620 -3.88 13.52 -38.01
CA GLY A 620 -5.11 12.81 -38.38
C GLY A 620 -5.57 11.78 -37.33
N GLU A 621 -5.00 11.80 -36.12
CA GLU A 621 -5.37 10.90 -35.03
C GLU A 621 -6.64 11.36 -34.29
N VAL A 622 -6.94 12.66 -34.35
CA VAL A 622 -8.13 13.27 -33.74
C VAL A 622 -8.82 14.15 -34.78
N LYS A 623 -10.12 13.96 -34.97
CA LYS A 623 -10.98 14.92 -35.66
C LYS A 623 -11.68 15.79 -34.62
N LEU A 624 -11.57 17.11 -34.78
CA LEU A 624 -12.24 18.10 -33.96
C LEU A 624 -13.29 18.84 -34.80
N ASP A 625 -14.53 18.85 -34.33
CA ASP A 625 -15.62 19.69 -34.83
C ASP A 625 -16.07 20.67 -33.72
N GLY A 626 -16.53 21.87 -34.06
CA GLY A 626 -16.99 22.88 -33.10
C GLY A 626 -15.91 23.86 -32.62
N ASP A 627 -16.07 24.45 -31.42
CA ASP A 627 -15.17 25.48 -30.90
C ASP A 627 -13.96 24.88 -30.15
N PRO A 628 -12.72 25.01 -30.66
CA PRO A 628 -11.52 24.56 -29.96
C PRO A 628 -11.31 25.25 -28.60
N LYS A 629 -11.87 26.46 -28.41
CA LYS A 629 -11.76 27.17 -27.13
C LYS A 629 -12.58 26.50 -26.03
N ALA A 630 -13.69 25.83 -26.36
CA ALA A 630 -14.48 25.08 -25.38
C ALA A 630 -13.63 23.98 -24.71
N LEU A 631 -12.84 23.25 -25.51
CA LEU A 631 -11.91 22.24 -24.99
C LEU A 631 -10.77 22.86 -24.18
N GLY A 632 -10.22 24.00 -24.63
CA GLY A 632 -9.21 24.75 -23.87
C GLY A 632 -9.73 25.22 -22.51
N SER A 633 -10.97 25.70 -22.45
CA SER A 633 -11.64 26.11 -21.21
C SER A 633 -11.93 24.92 -20.29
N LEU A 634 -12.18 23.72 -20.82
CA LEU A 634 -12.33 22.53 -20.00
C LEU A 634 -10.96 22.05 -19.45
N PHE A 635 -10.02 21.73 -20.34
CA PHE A 635 -8.73 21.13 -19.96
C PHE A 635 -7.81 22.09 -19.21
N GLY A 636 -7.94 23.40 -19.44
CA GLY A 636 -7.15 24.43 -18.74
C GLY A 636 -7.52 24.62 -17.27
N ASN A 637 -8.66 24.07 -16.83
CA ASN A 637 -9.18 24.21 -15.47
C ASN A 637 -8.92 22.99 -14.59
N PHE A 638 -8.06 22.06 -15.00
CA PHE A 638 -7.65 20.93 -14.17
C PHE A 638 -6.45 21.26 -13.30
N ASP A 639 -6.58 21.02 -12.00
CA ASP A 639 -5.48 21.14 -11.05
C ASP A 639 -4.43 20.05 -11.26
N GLN A 640 -3.22 20.36 -10.82
CA GLN A 640 -2.15 19.40 -10.61
C GLN A 640 -1.99 19.20 -9.11
N PHE A 641 -1.95 17.95 -8.68
CA PHE A 641 -1.74 17.63 -7.28
C PHE A 641 -0.23 17.51 -7.01
N ASP A 642 0.25 18.21 -5.99
CA ASP A 642 1.62 18.06 -5.50
C ASP A 642 1.76 16.69 -4.82
N PRO A 643 2.66 15.80 -5.29
CA PRO A 643 2.90 14.51 -4.65
C PRO A 643 3.64 14.61 -3.31
N LEU A 644 4.22 15.78 -2.98
CA LEU A 644 5.05 16.00 -1.80
C LEU A 644 4.36 16.93 -0.79
N PHE A 645 3.04 16.88 -0.67
CA PHE A 645 2.34 17.67 0.33
C PHE A 645 2.85 17.35 1.76
N PRO A 646 2.93 18.36 2.66
CA PRO A 646 3.32 18.13 4.05
C PRO A 646 2.30 17.28 4.79
N VAL A 647 2.70 16.52 5.80
CA VAL A 647 1.79 15.73 6.67
C VAL A 647 1.88 16.24 8.11
N VAL A 648 3.08 16.21 8.69
CA VAL A 648 3.35 16.56 10.10
C VAL A 648 3.49 18.06 10.39
N THR A 649 3.43 18.93 9.38
CA THR A 649 3.59 20.39 9.50
C THR A 649 2.47 21.19 8.84
N ARG A 650 1.35 20.54 8.50
CA ARG A 650 0.19 21.18 7.83
C ARG A 650 -0.54 22.18 8.71
#